data_AF-A0A8J5XV71-F1
#
_entry.id   AF-A0A8J5XV71-F1
#
_cell.length_a   1.000
_cell.length_b   1.000
_cell.length_c   1.000
_cell.angle_alpha   90.00
_cell.angle_beta   90.00
_cell.angle_gamma   90.00
#
_symmetry.space_group_name_H-M   'P 1'
#
loop_
_entity.id
_entity.type
_entity.pdbx_description
1 polymer ?
#
loop_
_entity_poly.entity_id
_entity_poly.type
_entity_poly.pdbx_seq_one_letter_code
_entity_poly.pdbx_strand_id
1 'polypeptide(L)'
;MVHYIIVITLLALGLAPNCLSSKTVGGGYLYPQFYDHSCPKAQEIVRNVVAKAVAKEPRMAASLLRLHFHDCFVKGCDASILLDSSGSIISEKRSNPNRNSARGFEVIDEIKAVMEKECPHTVSCADIMALAARDSTVLTGGPSWEVPLGRRDARGASLSGSNNNIPAPNNTFQTILTKFKLQGLDIVDLVALSGSHTIGNARCTSFRQRLYNQSGNGQPDNTLDQSYASQLRRNCPRSGGDQNLFFLDFVSPIKFDNSYFKNLLANKGLLNSDQVLFTKNGESRELVKTYAYNQELFFLQFAKSMIKMGDISPLTGYRVCIPVCHSRVAKRSSSVSYASTVTTVVFVTLCVLGVWMLTSNSISSPQTTTTTRTVTDTNSDIAFSGSNEEQPSKINEDQKDKAVFEDNPGQLPDEAVKPDDDKVSESDDLDKVKEGAAVEENRHGLQGKESAEEQEKQKMSETQISEESVLTQNQQSKQNGLKEVEDNKQMSNEEPIKVHQEETINNQDPSEDQDQIRAVAKKQINEKPKERRAKKKKKHAESIERPLETTMIGKSKKDDVAEMEDEPSVNKPKIQDQLEEDEPKGTKQLNQDQLEEDESKGTKQLNQDQLEPDEPKGNKLQNHDQQESQVQGIDNATFNDETKDKPEILNTTQTDTFQSLLKTKTNQETTEKDSQIEAQQQHESTSEETLGSTIPKESTESKNAWKSQKAQSENEKERRRDESSGKEGLYGYTWHLCNVTAGPDYIPCLDNEKALKKLRSTRHFEHRERHCPEEGPTCLVPLPKGYKRPISWPKSRDKIWYNNVPHTKLAEFKGHQNWVKVSGDFLTFPGGGTQFIHGALHYIDFLQQSVPNLKWGKRTRVILDVGCGVASFGGYLFDRDVLTMSFAPKDEHEAQVQFALERGIPAISAVMGSQRLQFPCRVFDVVHCARCRVPWHAENGMLLLELNRVLRPGGYFIWSATPVYQKLPEDVEIWNAMSSLTKAMCWDLVTIKRDKLNSVSAAIYRKPITNECYDKRSDNNPPMCKENDDANAVWHVPLRACMHRVPINPAERGTRWPAHWPNRLQKAPYWLNRTQMGIYGKPAPQDFLKDYEHWTRVVSKLYMSGLGISWSNVRNVMDMRAVYGGFAAALKDIKVWVMNVVNLDSPDTLPIIYERGLFGMYHDWCESFSTYPRSYDLLHADHLFSKLEKRCKLQPVLAEVDRIVRPGGKLIVRDESDAIGEVENLLKSLHWEVHLTFSKDQEGILSAQKGDWRPTAYQASI
;
A
#
# COMPACT_ATOMS: atom_id res chain seq x y z
N MET A 1 -8.92 52.21 -57.85
CA MET A 1 -9.11 51.49 -56.57
C MET A 1 -10.60 51.44 -56.22
N VAL A 2 -11.38 50.51 -56.79
CA VAL A 2 -12.80 50.30 -56.42
C VAL A 2 -13.14 48.80 -56.37
N HIS A 3 -12.78 48.02 -57.38
CA HIS A 3 -13.10 46.59 -57.41
C HIS A 3 -12.42 45.73 -56.33
N TYR A 4 -11.24 46.13 -55.83
CA TYR A 4 -10.55 45.41 -54.73
C TYR A 4 -11.27 45.50 -53.38
N ILE A 5 -12.16 46.47 -53.19
CA ILE A 5 -12.93 46.65 -51.95
C ILE A 5 -14.17 45.73 -51.93
N ILE A 6 -14.80 45.52 -53.09
CA ILE A 6 -16.04 44.74 -53.24
C ILE A 6 -15.80 43.24 -53.00
N VAL A 7 -14.64 42.70 -53.39
CA VAL A 7 -14.30 41.28 -53.17
C VAL A 7 -14.08 40.98 -51.68
N ILE A 8 -13.51 41.93 -50.93
CA ILE A 8 -13.20 41.76 -49.50
C ILE A 8 -14.47 41.87 -48.64
N THR A 9 -15.42 42.75 -48.98
CA THR A 9 -16.69 42.86 -48.22
C THR A 9 -17.63 41.66 -48.39
N LEU A 10 -17.54 40.92 -49.50
CA LEU A 10 -18.33 39.69 -49.71
C LEU A 10 -17.79 38.47 -48.93
N LEU A 11 -16.50 38.44 -48.58
CA LEU A 11 -15.91 37.36 -47.76
C LEU A 11 -16.12 37.55 -46.25
N ALA A 12 -16.42 38.78 -45.79
CA ALA A 12 -16.56 39.10 -44.37
C ALA A 12 -17.94 38.78 -43.75
N LEU A 13 -18.95 38.42 -44.56
CA LEU A 13 -20.32 38.13 -44.10
C LEU A 13 -20.65 36.63 -43.99
N GLY A 14 -19.69 35.74 -44.30
CA GLY A 14 -19.91 34.29 -44.34
C GLY A 14 -19.84 33.55 -42.99
N LEU A 15 -19.51 34.22 -41.89
CA LEU A 15 -19.28 33.58 -40.57
C LEU A 15 -20.07 34.24 -39.42
N ALA A 16 -21.38 34.44 -39.64
CA ALA A 16 -22.33 34.69 -38.56
C ALA A 16 -23.33 33.51 -38.47
N PRO A 17 -23.27 32.68 -37.42
CA PRO A 17 -24.21 31.56 -37.25
C PRO A 17 -25.60 32.10 -36.86
N ASN A 18 -26.42 32.38 -37.87
CA ASN A 18 -27.83 32.72 -37.68
C ASN A 18 -28.60 31.50 -37.14
N CYS A 19 -28.96 31.54 -35.85
CA CYS A 19 -29.75 30.51 -35.19
C CYS A 19 -31.21 30.47 -35.68
N LEU A 20 -31.42 29.98 -36.90
CA LEU A 20 -32.74 29.59 -37.40
C LEU A 20 -33.27 28.43 -36.56
N SER A 21 -34.47 28.59 -36.01
CA SER A 21 -35.05 27.63 -35.06
C SER A 21 -35.68 26.43 -35.77
N SER A 22 -34.95 25.30 -35.80
CA SER A 22 -35.62 24.00 -35.86
C SER A 22 -36.27 23.69 -34.50
N LYS A 23 -37.49 23.13 -34.52
CA LYS A 23 -38.21 22.66 -33.32
C LYS A 23 -38.14 21.13 -33.22
N THR A 24 -36.95 20.58 -33.04
CA THR A 24 -36.80 19.18 -32.58
C THR A 24 -37.08 19.12 -31.08
N VAL A 25 -38.22 18.54 -30.68
CA VAL A 25 -38.54 18.23 -29.28
C VAL A 25 -37.86 16.91 -28.90
N GLY A 26 -36.52 16.93 -28.88
CA GLY A 26 -35.71 15.87 -28.30
C GLY A 26 -35.50 16.14 -26.81
N GLY A 27 -36.09 15.31 -25.96
CA GLY A 27 -35.83 15.36 -24.52
C GLY A 27 -34.38 14.96 -24.25
N GLY A 28 -33.55 15.90 -23.83
CA GLY A 28 -32.17 15.61 -23.43
C GLY A 28 -32.17 14.90 -22.08
N TYR A 29 -32.06 13.57 -22.09
CA TYR A 29 -31.80 12.78 -20.89
C TYR A 29 -30.35 12.97 -20.43
N LEU A 30 -30.11 12.89 -19.13
CA LEU A 30 -28.75 12.85 -18.59
C LEU A 30 -28.18 11.44 -18.69
N TYR A 31 -26.90 11.31 -19.04
CA TYR A 31 -26.20 10.01 -19.10
C TYR A 31 -24.69 10.19 -18.82
N PRO A 32 -23.99 9.19 -18.24
CA PRO A 32 -22.61 9.38 -17.79
C PRO A 32 -21.61 9.73 -18.91
N GLN A 33 -21.87 9.26 -20.13
CA GLN A 33 -20.97 9.37 -21.29
C GLN A 33 -21.09 10.70 -22.06
N PHE A 34 -21.85 11.69 -21.55
CA PHE A 34 -22.21 12.92 -22.28
C PHE A 34 -21.00 13.72 -22.81
N TYR A 35 -19.86 13.65 -22.12
CA TYR A 35 -18.64 14.37 -22.51
C TYR A 35 -17.54 13.47 -23.11
N ASP A 36 -17.77 12.16 -23.26
CA ASP A 36 -16.72 11.20 -23.64
C ASP A 36 -16.10 11.46 -25.02
N HIS A 37 -16.81 12.18 -25.90
CA HIS A 37 -16.30 12.65 -27.19
C HIS A 37 -15.94 14.14 -27.23
N SER A 38 -16.61 15.00 -26.44
CA SER A 38 -16.47 16.46 -26.52
C SER A 38 -15.49 17.04 -25.50
N CYS A 39 -15.35 16.39 -24.34
CA CYS A 39 -14.31 16.66 -23.35
C CYS A 39 -13.94 15.38 -22.59
N PRO A 40 -13.17 14.45 -23.19
CA PRO A 40 -12.91 13.13 -22.61
C PRO A 40 -12.26 13.18 -21.21
N LYS A 41 -11.49 14.23 -20.93
CA LYS A 41 -10.82 14.44 -19.64
C LYS A 41 -11.68 15.13 -18.58
N ALA A 42 -12.96 15.45 -18.85
CA ALA A 42 -13.79 16.24 -17.94
C ALA A 42 -13.86 15.64 -16.52
N GLN A 43 -14.08 14.33 -16.42
CA GLN A 43 -14.15 13.66 -15.11
C GLN A 43 -12.78 13.60 -14.40
N GLU A 44 -11.68 13.52 -15.16
CA GLU A 44 -10.32 13.54 -14.63
C GLU A 44 -9.95 14.94 -14.08
N ILE A 45 -10.24 16.00 -14.84
CA ILE A 45 -9.96 17.39 -14.46
C ILE A 45 -10.70 17.78 -13.17
N VAL A 46 -11.99 17.43 -13.06
CA VAL A 46 -12.75 17.65 -11.82
C VAL A 46 -12.07 16.93 -10.66
N ARG A 47 -11.83 15.61 -10.80
CA ARG A 47 -11.26 14.78 -9.74
C ARG A 47 -9.88 15.27 -9.28
N ASN A 48 -9.00 15.66 -10.20
CA ASN A 48 -7.65 16.14 -9.91
C ASN A 48 -7.67 17.44 -9.07
N VAL A 49 -8.50 18.41 -9.44
CA VAL A 49 -8.59 19.69 -8.72
C VAL A 49 -9.34 19.53 -7.39
N VAL A 50 -10.34 18.64 -7.31
CA VAL A 50 -11.01 18.29 -6.04
C VAL A 50 -10.04 17.61 -5.08
N ALA A 51 -9.29 16.59 -5.51
CA ALA A 51 -8.25 15.92 -4.70
C ALA A 51 -7.24 16.93 -4.13
N LYS A 52 -6.65 17.75 -5.01
CA LYS A 52 -5.75 18.86 -4.62
C LYS A 52 -6.36 19.81 -3.59
N ALA A 53 -7.68 20.08 -3.65
CA ALA A 53 -8.37 20.96 -2.71
C ALA A 53 -8.73 20.25 -1.38
N VAL A 54 -9.04 18.95 -1.41
CA VAL A 54 -9.31 18.11 -0.23
C VAL A 54 -8.04 17.82 0.55
N ALA A 55 -6.95 17.42 -0.12
CA ALA A 55 -5.63 17.24 0.49
C ALA A 55 -5.09 18.54 1.14
N LYS A 56 -5.46 19.71 0.61
CA LYS A 56 -5.14 21.03 1.18
C LYS A 56 -6.01 21.39 2.39
N GLU A 57 -7.30 21.02 2.38
CA GLU A 57 -8.23 21.23 3.48
C GLU A 57 -9.32 20.13 3.47
N PRO A 58 -9.26 19.09 4.32
CA PRO A 58 -10.17 17.95 4.23
C PRO A 58 -11.67 18.30 4.33
N ARG A 59 -12.02 19.40 4.99
CA ARG A 59 -13.38 19.94 5.05
C ARG A 59 -13.93 20.37 3.67
N MET A 60 -13.08 20.54 2.67
CA MET A 60 -13.49 20.90 1.31
C MET A 60 -14.40 19.83 0.68
N ALA A 61 -14.17 18.55 0.96
CA ALA A 61 -15.02 17.46 0.46
C ALA A 61 -16.48 17.64 0.90
N ALA A 62 -16.70 17.79 2.21
CA ALA A 62 -18.02 18.08 2.78
C ALA A 62 -18.62 19.40 2.27
N SER A 63 -17.76 20.37 1.90
CA SER A 63 -18.20 21.67 1.38
C SER A 63 -18.70 21.60 -0.05
N LEU A 64 -17.99 20.90 -0.93
CA LEU A 64 -18.36 20.68 -2.34
C LEU A 64 -19.60 19.79 -2.47
N LEU A 65 -19.66 18.71 -1.68
CA LEU A 65 -20.86 17.86 -1.55
C LEU A 65 -22.09 18.70 -1.11
N ARG A 66 -21.92 19.60 -0.13
CA ARG A 66 -22.97 20.52 0.31
C ARG A 66 -23.34 21.56 -0.74
N LEU A 67 -22.40 22.05 -1.57
CA LEU A 67 -22.73 22.96 -2.67
C LEU A 67 -23.69 22.30 -3.67
N HIS A 68 -23.45 21.04 -4.06
CA HIS A 68 -24.33 20.33 -4.99
C HIS A 68 -25.73 20.07 -4.40
N PHE A 69 -25.84 19.67 -3.12
CA PHE A 69 -27.13 19.58 -2.42
C PHE A 69 -27.89 20.92 -2.39
N HIS A 70 -27.18 22.03 -2.12
CA HIS A 70 -27.79 23.35 -2.07
C HIS A 70 -28.22 23.88 -3.44
N ASP A 71 -27.55 23.48 -4.51
CA ASP A 71 -27.91 23.81 -5.90
C ASP A 71 -29.18 23.04 -6.32
N CYS A 72 -29.14 21.71 -6.25
CA CYS A 72 -30.25 20.85 -6.70
C CYS A 72 -31.59 21.11 -6.00
N PHE A 73 -31.58 21.63 -4.76
CA PHE A 73 -32.80 22.01 -4.04
C PHE A 73 -33.38 23.37 -4.45
N VAL A 74 -32.74 24.11 -5.37
CA VAL A 74 -33.13 25.46 -5.78
C VAL A 74 -33.26 25.56 -7.30
N LYS A 75 -34.48 25.32 -7.80
CA LYS A 75 -34.86 25.23 -9.23
C LYS A 75 -34.36 23.97 -9.95
N GLY A 76 -33.42 23.23 -9.38
CA GLY A 76 -32.82 22.02 -9.95
C GLY A 76 -31.30 22.14 -9.98
N CYS A 77 -30.62 21.09 -10.43
CA CYS A 77 -29.16 21.08 -10.53
C CYS A 77 -28.71 21.92 -11.75
N ASP A 78 -28.76 23.26 -11.66
CA ASP A 78 -28.48 24.19 -12.76
C ASP A 78 -27.39 25.24 -12.45
N ALA A 79 -26.59 25.02 -11.40
CA ALA A 79 -25.49 25.88 -10.96
C ALA A 79 -25.87 27.32 -10.58
N SER A 80 -27.14 27.64 -10.33
CA SER A 80 -27.53 29.01 -9.98
C SER A 80 -26.96 29.49 -8.65
N ILE A 81 -26.55 28.59 -7.76
CA ILE A 81 -25.84 28.93 -6.52
C ILE A 81 -24.48 29.62 -6.78
N LEU A 82 -23.84 29.36 -7.93
CA LEU A 82 -22.55 29.93 -8.29
C LEU A 82 -22.64 31.38 -8.76
N LEU A 83 -23.83 31.84 -9.20
CA LEU A 83 -24.00 33.16 -9.78
C LEU A 83 -23.83 34.26 -8.71
N ASP A 84 -22.93 35.19 -8.97
CA ASP A 84 -22.74 36.41 -8.18
C ASP A 84 -23.86 37.43 -8.41
N SER A 85 -23.92 38.45 -7.55
CA SER A 85 -24.95 39.50 -7.68
C SER A 85 -24.54 40.51 -8.74
N SER A 86 -25.29 40.58 -9.84
CA SER A 86 -24.97 41.44 -11.00
C SER A 86 -26.25 41.81 -11.75
N GLY A 87 -26.45 43.10 -12.04
CA GLY A 87 -27.66 43.61 -12.68
C GLY A 87 -28.92 43.24 -11.87
N SER A 88 -29.81 42.45 -12.48
CA SER A 88 -31.04 41.93 -11.86
C SER A 88 -30.83 40.62 -11.06
N ILE A 89 -29.67 39.98 -11.13
CA ILE A 89 -29.39 38.73 -10.42
C ILE A 89 -29.03 39.02 -8.96
N ILE A 90 -29.80 38.46 -8.02
CA ILE A 90 -29.50 38.47 -6.59
C ILE A 90 -28.96 37.10 -6.20
N SER A 91 -27.68 37.03 -5.83
CA SER A 91 -26.98 35.77 -5.58
C SER A 91 -27.54 34.99 -4.39
N GLU A 92 -27.76 33.69 -4.61
CA GLU A 92 -28.11 32.73 -3.56
C GLU A 92 -27.02 32.60 -2.48
N LYS A 93 -25.78 32.98 -2.74
CA LYS A 93 -24.69 33.06 -1.74
C LYS A 93 -25.05 33.99 -0.56
N ARG A 94 -26.07 34.85 -0.72
CA ARG A 94 -26.61 35.76 0.32
C ARG A 94 -27.77 35.19 1.14
N SER A 95 -28.32 34.02 0.77
CA SER A 95 -29.46 33.39 1.47
C SER A 95 -29.09 32.86 2.85
N ASN A 96 -30.07 32.64 3.73
CA ASN A 96 -29.86 32.19 5.11
C ASN A 96 -29.07 30.85 5.21
N PRO A 97 -29.29 29.83 4.34
CA PRO A 97 -28.51 28.58 4.38
C PRO A 97 -27.08 28.70 3.82
N ASN A 98 -26.78 29.77 3.08
CA ASN A 98 -25.51 29.95 2.36
C ASN A 98 -24.61 31.03 2.99
N ARG A 99 -25.19 32.12 3.50
CA ARG A 99 -24.45 33.29 3.99
C ARG A 99 -23.52 32.91 5.15
N ASN A 100 -22.22 33.16 4.95
CA ASN A 100 -21.15 32.80 5.87
C ASN A 100 -21.12 31.29 6.20
N SER A 101 -21.62 30.43 5.28
CA SER A 101 -21.84 28.99 5.54
C SER A 101 -21.46 28.08 4.37
N ALA A 102 -21.82 28.46 3.14
CA ALA A 102 -21.37 27.80 1.91
C ALA A 102 -19.97 28.30 1.52
N ARG A 103 -19.14 27.40 0.98
CA ARG A 103 -17.73 27.64 0.62
C ARG A 103 -17.25 26.61 -0.42
N GLY A 104 -16.08 26.83 -1.03
CA GLY A 104 -15.55 25.96 -2.09
C GLY A 104 -15.89 26.45 -3.51
N PHE A 105 -16.54 27.61 -3.65
CA PHE A 105 -16.78 28.26 -4.94
C PHE A 105 -15.48 28.47 -5.72
N GLU A 106 -14.41 28.82 -4.99
CA GLU A 106 -13.06 29.01 -5.51
C GLU A 106 -12.45 27.75 -6.14
N VAL A 107 -12.89 26.56 -5.72
CA VAL A 107 -12.47 25.27 -6.31
C VAL A 107 -13.27 24.99 -7.58
N ILE A 108 -14.56 25.34 -7.60
CA ILE A 108 -15.38 25.26 -8.82
C ILE A 108 -14.86 26.24 -9.90
N ASP A 109 -14.43 27.45 -9.50
CA ASP A 109 -13.74 28.39 -10.38
C ASP A 109 -12.42 27.79 -10.91
N GLU A 110 -11.61 27.15 -10.07
CA GLU A 110 -10.34 26.49 -10.48
C GLU A 110 -10.59 25.34 -11.46
N ILE A 111 -11.58 24.47 -11.18
CA ILE A 111 -11.99 23.39 -12.08
C ILE A 111 -12.42 23.98 -13.43
N LYS A 112 -13.31 24.99 -13.45
CA LYS A 112 -13.78 25.59 -14.70
C LYS A 112 -12.64 26.25 -15.48
N ALA A 113 -11.70 26.91 -14.82
CA ALA A 113 -10.56 27.54 -15.47
C ALA A 113 -9.63 26.52 -16.16
N VAL A 114 -9.43 25.34 -15.58
CA VAL A 114 -8.71 24.23 -16.23
C VAL A 114 -9.57 23.61 -17.34
N MET A 115 -10.86 23.41 -17.11
CA MET A 115 -11.81 22.82 -18.05
C MET A 115 -11.94 23.63 -19.34
N GLU A 116 -12.16 24.95 -19.25
CA GLU A 116 -12.28 25.84 -20.42
C GLU A 116 -10.96 25.99 -21.20
N LYS A 117 -9.82 25.59 -20.63
CA LYS A 117 -8.53 25.52 -21.32
C LYS A 117 -8.36 24.22 -22.12
N GLU A 118 -8.89 23.11 -21.62
CA GLU A 118 -8.83 21.80 -22.29
C GLU A 118 -9.94 21.64 -23.34
N CYS A 119 -11.17 22.00 -22.97
CA CYS A 119 -12.37 21.88 -23.81
C CYS A 119 -13.23 23.16 -23.70
N PRO A 120 -12.85 24.23 -24.44
CA PRO A 120 -13.53 25.52 -24.39
C PRO A 120 -15.06 25.40 -24.56
N HIS A 121 -15.81 26.11 -23.71
CA HIS A 121 -17.26 26.25 -23.77
C HIS A 121 -18.05 24.92 -23.84
N THR A 122 -17.48 23.82 -23.33
CA THR A 122 -18.03 22.46 -23.51
C THR A 122 -18.75 21.93 -22.27
N VAL A 123 -18.11 21.93 -21.10
CA VAL A 123 -18.66 21.31 -19.87
C VAL A 123 -19.33 22.36 -18.98
N SER A 124 -20.54 22.08 -18.50
CA SER A 124 -21.31 23.00 -17.64
C SER A 124 -20.74 23.14 -16.22
N CYS A 125 -21.00 24.27 -15.58
CA CYS A 125 -20.74 24.46 -14.15
C CYS A 125 -21.56 23.45 -13.31
N ALA A 126 -22.78 23.12 -13.75
CA ALA A 126 -23.68 22.18 -13.08
C ALA A 126 -23.13 20.74 -13.05
N ASP A 127 -22.60 20.25 -14.17
CA ASP A 127 -21.98 18.92 -14.21
C ASP A 127 -20.63 18.89 -13.48
N ILE A 128 -19.86 19.98 -13.50
CA ILE A 128 -18.67 20.14 -12.64
C ILE A 128 -19.04 19.96 -11.15
N MET A 129 -20.15 20.55 -10.70
CA MET A 129 -20.59 20.39 -9.30
C MET A 129 -21.06 18.97 -8.98
N ALA A 130 -21.77 18.30 -9.89
CA ALA A 130 -22.22 16.92 -9.70
C ALA A 130 -21.03 15.93 -9.62
N LEU A 131 -20.05 16.08 -10.51
CA LEU A 131 -18.80 15.32 -10.49
C LEU A 131 -17.98 15.62 -9.22
N ALA A 132 -17.87 16.89 -8.83
CA ALA A 132 -17.11 17.29 -7.64
C ALA A 132 -17.72 16.76 -6.34
N ALA A 133 -19.05 16.62 -6.27
CA ALA A 133 -19.74 16.00 -5.15
C ALA A 133 -19.45 14.50 -5.04
N ARG A 134 -19.47 13.75 -6.16
CA ARG A 134 -19.03 12.35 -6.22
C ARG A 134 -17.60 12.21 -5.72
N ASP A 135 -16.67 12.94 -6.34
CA ASP A 135 -15.25 12.77 -6.03
C ASP A 135 -14.94 13.16 -4.58
N SER A 136 -15.62 14.16 -4.03
CA SER A 136 -15.55 14.51 -2.60
C SER A 136 -15.97 13.36 -1.66
N THR A 137 -17.06 12.66 -1.99
CA THR A 137 -17.49 11.47 -1.23
C THR A 137 -16.50 10.31 -1.37
N VAL A 138 -15.99 10.05 -2.58
CA VAL A 138 -15.03 8.96 -2.84
C VAL A 138 -13.69 9.20 -2.14
N LEU A 139 -13.14 10.41 -2.22
CA LEU A 139 -11.85 10.77 -1.59
C LEU A 139 -11.91 10.72 -0.05
N THR A 140 -13.09 10.85 0.54
CA THR A 140 -13.30 10.68 1.99
C THR A 140 -13.64 9.23 2.39
N GLY A 141 -13.58 8.27 1.46
CA GLY A 141 -13.79 6.83 1.73
C GLY A 141 -15.24 6.35 1.61
N GLY A 142 -16.12 7.17 1.02
CA GLY A 142 -17.52 6.84 0.75
C GLY A 142 -17.74 6.09 -0.57
N PRO A 143 -19.00 5.84 -0.95
CA PRO A 143 -19.34 5.16 -2.20
C PRO A 143 -18.92 5.95 -3.44
N SER A 144 -18.62 5.23 -4.53
CA SER A 144 -18.55 5.79 -5.88
C SER A 144 -19.81 5.43 -6.66
N TRP A 145 -20.17 6.26 -7.65
CA TRP A 145 -21.27 6.03 -8.57
C TRP A 145 -21.01 6.71 -9.92
N GLU A 146 -21.68 6.20 -10.97
CA GLU A 146 -21.74 6.90 -12.25
C GLU A 146 -22.69 8.09 -12.12
N VAL A 147 -22.17 9.29 -12.39
CA VAL A 147 -22.96 10.53 -12.37
C VAL A 147 -23.57 10.70 -13.76
N PRO A 148 -24.91 10.80 -13.92
CA PRO A 148 -25.51 11.20 -15.19
C PRO A 148 -25.09 12.64 -15.52
N LEU A 149 -24.66 12.93 -16.75
CA LEU A 149 -24.14 14.24 -17.20
C LEU A 149 -24.97 14.80 -18.36
N GLY A 150 -24.81 16.09 -18.64
CA GLY A 150 -25.54 16.82 -19.68
C GLY A 150 -26.38 18.01 -19.17
N ARG A 151 -26.19 18.42 -17.91
CA ARG A 151 -26.85 19.60 -17.32
C ARG A 151 -26.32 20.88 -17.96
N ARG A 152 -27.11 21.96 -17.89
CA ARG A 152 -26.75 23.28 -18.42
C ARG A 152 -26.98 24.36 -17.36
N ASP A 153 -26.19 25.42 -17.46
CA ASP A 153 -26.10 26.43 -16.40
C ASP A 153 -27.21 27.48 -16.48
N ALA A 154 -27.66 27.92 -15.31
CA ALA A 154 -28.70 28.91 -15.14
C ALA A 154 -28.32 30.30 -15.67
N ARG A 155 -29.35 31.04 -16.09
CA ARG A 155 -29.25 32.49 -16.38
C ARG A 155 -29.67 33.39 -15.21
N GLY A 156 -29.98 32.82 -14.05
CA GLY A 156 -30.42 33.57 -12.87
C GLY A 156 -30.58 32.71 -11.62
N ALA A 157 -30.43 33.35 -10.45
CA ALA A 157 -30.44 32.73 -9.13
C ALA A 157 -31.71 33.08 -8.33
N SER A 158 -32.09 32.21 -7.39
CA SER A 158 -33.31 32.33 -6.59
C SER A 158 -33.01 32.39 -5.09
N LEU A 159 -32.71 33.60 -4.59
CA LEU A 159 -32.51 33.86 -3.16
C LEU A 159 -33.69 33.36 -2.30
N SER A 160 -34.93 33.55 -2.77
CA SER A 160 -36.15 33.09 -2.11
C SER A 160 -36.30 31.57 -2.17
N GLY A 161 -35.98 30.93 -3.30
CA GLY A 161 -35.92 29.47 -3.42
C GLY A 161 -34.94 28.85 -2.42
N SER A 162 -33.71 29.40 -2.34
CA SER A 162 -32.71 28.94 -1.36
C SER A 162 -33.18 29.11 0.09
N ASN A 163 -33.80 30.25 0.43
CA ASN A 163 -34.36 30.46 1.78
C ASN A 163 -35.50 29.49 2.13
N ASN A 164 -36.33 29.13 1.15
CA ASN A 164 -37.58 28.39 1.38
C ASN A 164 -37.39 26.87 1.25
N ASN A 165 -36.72 26.40 0.19
CA ASN A 165 -36.64 24.99 -0.16
C ASN A 165 -35.61 24.23 0.68
N ILE A 166 -34.45 24.83 0.95
CA ILE A 166 -33.36 24.15 1.65
C ILE A 166 -33.77 23.91 3.13
N PRO A 167 -33.62 22.70 3.68
CA PRO A 167 -33.89 22.43 5.09
C PRO A 167 -32.99 23.21 6.04
N ALA A 168 -33.56 23.77 7.11
CA ALA A 168 -32.79 24.41 8.19
C ALA A 168 -32.50 23.41 9.33
N PRO A 169 -31.39 23.54 10.07
CA PRO A 169 -30.96 22.57 11.10
C PRO A 169 -31.88 22.46 12.33
N ASN A 170 -32.91 23.31 12.41
CA ASN A 170 -33.96 23.35 13.42
C ASN A 170 -35.38 23.07 12.85
N ASN A 171 -35.50 22.66 11.58
CA ASN A 171 -36.79 22.27 11.00
C ASN A 171 -37.26 20.94 11.60
N THR A 172 -38.58 20.77 11.77
CA THR A 172 -39.16 19.51 12.25
C THR A 172 -38.97 18.39 11.22
N PHE A 173 -38.98 17.13 11.64
CA PHE A 173 -38.94 15.97 10.74
C PHE A 173 -39.96 16.09 9.58
N GLN A 174 -41.21 16.48 9.89
CA GLN A 174 -42.24 16.63 8.87
C GLN A 174 -41.94 17.79 7.90
N THR A 175 -41.39 18.91 8.40
CA THR A 175 -40.95 20.03 7.54
C THR A 175 -39.83 19.60 6.60
N ILE A 176 -38.86 18.82 7.09
CA ILE A 176 -37.74 18.31 6.27
C ILE A 176 -38.26 17.31 5.24
N LEU A 177 -39.07 16.33 5.64
CA LEU A 177 -39.65 15.33 4.71
C LEU A 177 -40.54 15.97 3.64
N THR A 178 -41.32 17.00 3.98
CA THR A 178 -42.08 17.77 2.98
C THR A 178 -41.15 18.50 1.99
N LYS A 179 -40.04 19.09 2.44
CA LYS A 179 -39.05 19.73 1.56
C LYS A 179 -38.40 18.75 0.59
N PHE A 180 -38.01 17.56 1.05
CA PHE A 180 -37.49 16.49 0.20
C PHE A 180 -38.54 16.01 -0.82
N LYS A 181 -39.79 15.77 -0.38
CA LYS A 181 -40.89 15.34 -1.27
C LYS A 181 -41.23 16.37 -2.34
N LEU A 182 -41.08 17.67 -2.06
CA LEU A 182 -41.23 18.74 -3.06
C LEU A 182 -40.12 18.74 -4.12
N GLN A 183 -38.99 18.06 -3.90
CA GLN A 183 -37.96 17.79 -4.92
C GLN A 183 -38.05 16.35 -5.50
N GLY A 184 -39.13 15.61 -5.24
CA GLY A 184 -39.29 14.22 -5.69
C GLY A 184 -38.51 13.18 -4.88
N LEU A 185 -37.85 13.58 -3.79
CA LEU A 185 -37.09 12.70 -2.89
C LEU A 185 -37.98 12.18 -1.75
N ASP A 186 -37.82 10.92 -1.39
CA ASP A 186 -38.65 10.25 -0.39
C ASP A 186 -37.95 10.12 0.98
N ILE A 187 -38.52 9.31 1.88
CA ILE A 187 -37.99 9.11 3.24
C ILE A 187 -36.69 8.29 3.26
N VAL A 188 -36.50 7.39 2.29
CA VAL A 188 -35.27 6.61 2.13
C VAL A 188 -34.15 7.53 1.66
N ASP A 189 -34.45 8.41 0.69
CA ASP A 189 -33.52 9.45 0.25
C ASP A 189 -33.16 10.43 1.36
N LEU A 190 -34.14 10.90 2.13
CA LEU A 190 -33.92 11.79 3.26
C LEU A 190 -32.91 11.20 4.25
N VAL A 191 -33.13 9.96 4.72
CA VAL A 191 -32.26 9.35 5.73
C VAL A 191 -30.89 9.03 5.14
N ALA A 192 -30.82 8.57 3.88
CA ALA A 192 -29.55 8.31 3.21
C ALA A 192 -28.75 9.60 3.00
N LEU A 193 -29.31 10.62 2.35
CA LEU A 193 -28.62 11.88 2.04
C LEU A 193 -28.20 12.65 3.30
N SER A 194 -29.01 12.59 4.38
CA SER A 194 -28.61 13.15 5.69
C SER A 194 -27.35 12.50 6.25
N GLY A 195 -27.04 11.25 5.83
CA GLY A 195 -25.78 10.57 6.08
C GLY A 195 -24.54 11.33 5.62
N SER A 196 -24.65 12.31 4.71
CA SER A 196 -23.51 13.18 4.34
C SER A 196 -22.93 13.99 5.50
N HIS A 197 -23.70 14.15 6.59
CA HIS A 197 -23.22 14.74 7.84
C HIS A 197 -22.23 13.85 8.62
N THR A 198 -21.84 12.68 8.08
CA THR A 198 -20.64 11.94 8.50
C THR A 198 -19.33 12.73 8.33
N ILE A 199 -19.30 13.79 7.51
CA ILE A 199 -18.11 14.62 7.31
C ILE A 199 -18.40 16.12 7.43
N GLY A 200 -17.36 16.87 7.82
CA GLY A 200 -17.39 18.34 7.85
C GLY A 200 -17.94 18.93 9.14
N ASN A 201 -18.24 20.23 9.13
CA ASN A 201 -18.45 21.01 10.36
C ASN A 201 -19.65 21.95 10.27
N ALA A 202 -20.47 21.94 11.33
CA ALA A 202 -21.45 22.98 11.64
C ALA A 202 -20.82 24.13 12.45
N ARG A 203 -21.52 25.26 12.51
CA ARG A 203 -21.22 26.36 13.43
C ARG A 203 -22.06 26.24 14.70
N CYS A 204 -21.58 26.75 15.83
CA CYS A 204 -22.36 26.87 17.06
C CYS A 204 -23.77 27.46 16.82
N THR A 205 -23.88 28.51 15.99
CA THR A 205 -25.16 29.11 15.54
C THR A 205 -26.16 28.14 14.92
N SER A 206 -25.73 26.99 14.39
CA SER A 206 -26.61 26.00 13.74
C SER A 206 -27.34 25.09 14.74
N PHE A 207 -26.80 24.93 15.96
CA PHE A 207 -27.33 24.00 16.96
C PHE A 207 -27.40 24.55 18.40
N ARG A 208 -26.93 25.78 18.68
CA ARG A 208 -26.96 26.40 20.02
C ARG A 208 -28.32 26.30 20.71
N GLN A 209 -29.42 26.42 19.95
CA GLN A 209 -30.78 26.26 20.45
C GLN A 209 -30.94 24.92 21.21
N ARG A 210 -30.33 23.83 20.75
CA ARG A 210 -30.35 22.51 21.41
C ARG A 210 -29.59 22.47 22.72
N LEU A 211 -28.61 23.34 22.91
CA LEU A 211 -27.84 23.38 24.15
C LEU A 211 -28.59 24.13 25.27
N TYR A 212 -29.61 24.93 24.95
CA TYR A 212 -30.16 25.91 25.90
C TYR A 212 -31.66 26.22 25.86
N ASN A 213 -32.38 26.07 24.74
CA ASN A 213 -33.81 26.42 24.69
C ASN A 213 -34.62 25.83 23.52
N GLN A 214 -34.28 24.64 23.00
CA GLN A 214 -34.95 24.03 21.83
C GLN A 214 -36.45 23.78 22.06
N SER A 215 -36.85 23.58 23.31
CA SER A 215 -38.24 23.30 23.73
C SER A 215 -38.92 24.46 24.46
N GLY A 216 -38.35 25.67 24.43
CA GLY A 216 -38.90 26.87 25.09
C GLY A 216 -38.79 26.88 26.62
N ASN A 217 -38.16 25.87 27.23
CA ASN A 217 -38.10 25.62 28.67
C ASN A 217 -36.76 26.00 29.35
N GLY A 218 -35.85 26.69 28.64
CA GLY A 218 -34.54 27.11 29.17
C GLY A 218 -33.52 25.98 29.40
N GLN A 219 -33.84 24.76 28.94
CA GLN A 219 -33.07 23.54 29.14
C GLN A 219 -32.52 22.99 27.80
N PRO A 220 -31.51 22.10 27.84
CA PRO A 220 -31.04 21.44 26.63
C PRO A 220 -32.11 20.49 26.06
N ASP A 221 -32.00 20.21 24.76
CA ASP A 221 -32.81 19.23 24.03
C ASP A 221 -32.72 17.86 24.72
N ASN A 222 -33.86 17.31 25.14
CA ASN A 222 -33.92 16.02 25.82
C ASN A 222 -33.65 14.82 24.89
N THR A 223 -33.57 15.05 23.57
CA THR A 223 -33.09 14.07 22.59
C THR A 223 -31.58 14.12 22.37
N LEU A 224 -30.86 15.03 23.02
CA LEU A 224 -29.40 15.11 23.02
C LEU A 224 -28.84 14.45 24.29
N ASP A 225 -27.78 13.66 24.17
CA ASP A 225 -27.04 13.13 25.33
C ASP A 225 -26.54 14.29 26.21
N GLN A 226 -26.83 14.23 27.49
CA GLN A 226 -26.56 15.32 28.43
C GLN A 226 -25.07 15.47 28.75
N SER A 227 -24.28 14.39 28.63
CA SER A 227 -22.82 14.48 28.69
C SER A 227 -22.27 15.21 27.46
N TYR A 228 -22.65 14.78 26.25
CA TYR A 228 -22.25 15.42 25.00
C TYR A 228 -22.73 16.89 24.91
N ALA A 229 -23.96 17.20 25.32
CA ALA A 229 -24.46 18.57 25.42
C ALA A 229 -23.57 19.44 26.33
N SER A 230 -23.17 18.90 27.49
CA SER A 230 -22.27 19.58 28.43
C SER A 230 -20.87 19.77 27.87
N GLN A 231 -20.36 18.81 27.08
CA GLN A 231 -19.08 18.94 26.38
C GLN A 231 -19.11 20.02 25.29
N LEU A 232 -20.20 20.09 24.50
CA LEU A 232 -20.41 21.08 23.44
C LEU A 232 -20.52 22.51 23.98
N ARG A 233 -21.25 22.70 25.09
CA ARG A 233 -21.45 24.00 25.77
C ARG A 233 -20.15 24.73 26.11
N ARG A 234 -19.05 24.02 26.36
CA ARG A 234 -17.73 24.61 26.65
C ARG A 234 -17.23 25.53 25.53
N ASN A 235 -17.47 25.13 24.28
CA ASN A 235 -17.03 25.87 23.09
C ASN A 235 -18.19 26.54 22.33
N CYS A 236 -19.45 26.33 22.77
CA CYS A 236 -20.65 26.93 22.20
C CYS A 236 -21.51 27.55 23.32
N PRO A 237 -21.09 28.72 23.86
CA PRO A 237 -21.76 29.38 24.98
C PRO A 237 -23.15 29.95 24.61
N ARG A 238 -23.92 30.37 25.63
CA ARG A 238 -25.26 30.98 25.49
C ARG A 238 -25.27 32.21 24.56
N SER A 239 -24.18 32.99 24.57
CA SER A 239 -23.94 34.13 23.69
C SER A 239 -22.45 34.17 23.31
N GLY A 240 -22.13 34.70 22.13
CA GLY A 240 -20.77 34.66 21.57
C GLY A 240 -20.36 33.28 21.04
N GLY A 241 -19.18 33.20 20.42
CA GLY A 241 -18.68 31.96 19.79
C GLY A 241 -19.46 31.51 18.54
N ASP A 242 -20.17 32.43 17.87
CA ASP A 242 -21.12 32.10 16.78
C ASP A 242 -20.52 31.34 15.59
N GLN A 243 -19.23 31.57 15.31
CA GLN A 243 -18.49 30.95 14.22
C GLN A 243 -17.68 29.73 14.68
N ASN A 244 -17.70 29.37 15.97
CA ASN A 244 -16.97 28.22 16.48
C ASN A 244 -17.46 26.95 15.79
N LEU A 245 -16.53 26.17 15.24
CA LEU A 245 -16.80 25.01 14.40
C LEU A 245 -16.82 23.72 15.20
N PHE A 246 -17.79 22.87 14.89
CA PHE A 246 -17.98 21.55 15.48
C PHE A 246 -18.15 20.54 14.37
N PHE A 247 -17.45 19.40 14.45
CA PHE A 247 -17.61 18.33 13.50
C PHE A 247 -19.04 17.75 13.59
N LEU A 248 -19.68 17.51 12.45
CA LEU A 248 -21.06 16.99 12.37
C LEU A 248 -21.14 15.56 12.90
N ASP A 249 -20.17 14.73 12.54
CA ASP A 249 -19.74 13.56 13.30
C ASP A 249 -18.41 13.87 14.00
N PHE A 250 -18.29 13.52 15.28
CA PHE A 250 -17.09 13.68 16.10
C PHE A 250 -16.24 12.39 16.21
N VAL A 251 -16.73 11.25 15.69
CA VAL A 251 -16.08 9.93 15.76
C VAL A 251 -15.07 9.74 14.64
N SER A 252 -15.44 10.05 13.40
CA SER A 252 -14.58 9.99 12.21
C SER A 252 -14.71 11.26 11.31
N PRO A 253 -14.44 12.48 11.82
CA PRO A 253 -14.85 13.78 11.22
C PRO A 253 -14.52 14.11 9.75
N ILE A 254 -13.58 13.37 9.16
CA ILE A 254 -13.06 13.55 7.79
C ILE A 254 -13.26 12.32 6.91
N LYS A 255 -13.88 11.25 7.43
CA LYS A 255 -14.13 9.99 6.73
C LYS A 255 -15.63 9.79 6.55
N PHE A 256 -16.02 9.43 5.34
CA PHE A 256 -17.39 9.16 4.99
C PHE A 256 -17.73 7.71 5.36
N ASP A 257 -18.37 7.49 6.50
CA ASP A 257 -18.82 6.16 6.94
C ASP A 257 -20.17 6.21 7.67
N ASN A 258 -20.54 5.16 8.43
CA ASN A 258 -21.84 5.10 9.11
C ASN A 258 -21.81 5.53 10.59
N SER A 259 -20.71 6.13 11.06
CA SER A 259 -20.57 6.81 12.36
C SER A 259 -21.73 7.75 12.66
N TYR A 260 -22.16 8.55 11.68
CA TYR A 260 -23.30 9.46 11.77
C TYR A 260 -24.55 8.77 12.34
N PHE A 261 -24.95 7.64 11.76
CA PHE A 261 -26.15 6.91 12.20
C PHE A 261 -25.95 6.28 13.59
N LYS A 262 -24.74 5.77 13.89
CA LYS A 262 -24.38 5.27 15.23
C LYS A 262 -24.49 6.37 16.30
N ASN A 263 -24.12 7.62 15.98
CA ASN A 263 -24.35 8.76 16.86
C ASN A 263 -25.85 9.04 17.08
N LEU A 264 -26.69 8.91 16.05
CA LEU A 264 -28.13 9.10 16.22
C LEU A 264 -28.73 8.08 17.20
N LEU A 265 -28.31 6.81 17.11
CA LEU A 265 -28.69 5.77 18.08
C LEU A 265 -28.26 6.12 19.50
N ALA A 266 -27.07 6.73 19.65
CA ALA A 266 -26.51 7.17 20.93
C ALA A 266 -27.04 8.53 21.44
N ASN A 267 -28.04 9.13 20.78
CA ASN A 267 -28.53 10.49 21.04
C ASN A 267 -27.47 11.61 20.91
N LYS A 268 -26.50 11.42 20.01
CA LYS A 268 -25.35 12.32 19.77
C LYS A 268 -25.30 12.94 18.37
N GLY A 269 -26.38 12.87 17.58
CA GLY A 269 -26.49 13.69 16.37
C GLY A 269 -26.41 15.19 16.72
N LEU A 270 -25.64 15.98 15.98
CA LEU A 270 -25.33 17.36 16.36
C LEU A 270 -26.49 18.33 16.10
N LEU A 271 -27.06 18.32 14.90
CA LEU A 271 -28.18 19.20 14.52
C LEU A 271 -29.52 18.61 14.99
N ASN A 272 -30.55 19.44 15.13
CA ASN A 272 -31.87 18.93 15.52
C ASN A 272 -32.47 18.13 14.35
N SER A 273 -32.25 18.61 13.12
CA SER A 273 -32.54 17.90 11.86
C SER A 273 -31.96 16.48 11.80
N ASP A 274 -30.81 16.22 12.43
CA ASP A 274 -30.23 14.88 12.49
C ASP A 274 -31.00 13.99 13.49
N GLN A 275 -31.11 14.46 14.73
CA GLN A 275 -31.64 13.64 15.82
C GLN A 275 -33.16 13.39 15.70
N VAL A 276 -33.89 14.21 14.92
CA VAL A 276 -35.31 13.94 14.62
C VAL A 276 -35.50 12.75 13.67
N LEU A 277 -34.51 12.36 12.86
CA LEU A 277 -34.57 11.17 12.00
C LEU A 277 -34.72 9.88 12.83
N PHE A 278 -34.03 9.79 13.96
CA PHE A 278 -34.14 8.66 14.89
C PHE A 278 -35.33 8.79 15.85
N THR A 279 -35.62 10.01 16.32
CA THR A 279 -36.57 10.19 17.42
C THR A 279 -38.03 10.41 17.01
N LYS A 280 -38.31 11.03 15.85
CA LYS A 280 -39.68 11.54 15.55
C LYS A 280 -40.52 10.71 14.56
N ASN A 281 -39.94 9.73 13.87
CA ASN A 281 -40.67 8.88 12.91
C ASN A 281 -40.16 7.42 13.00
N GLY A 282 -41.07 6.44 12.87
CA GLY A 282 -40.74 5.01 13.00
C GLY A 282 -39.99 4.42 11.81
N GLU A 283 -40.44 4.70 10.59
CA GLU A 283 -39.81 4.23 9.34
C GLU A 283 -38.39 4.78 9.19
N SER A 284 -38.22 6.08 9.41
CA SER A 284 -36.92 6.76 9.47
C SER A 284 -36.00 6.17 10.55
N ARG A 285 -36.54 5.78 11.71
CA ARG A 285 -35.77 5.15 12.80
C ARG A 285 -35.22 3.78 12.41
N GLU A 286 -36.01 2.96 11.73
CA GLU A 286 -35.54 1.64 11.27
C GLU A 286 -34.53 1.78 10.12
N LEU A 287 -34.65 2.78 9.24
CA LEU A 287 -33.60 3.14 8.27
C LEU A 287 -32.30 3.57 8.97
N VAL A 288 -32.37 4.46 9.98
CA VAL A 288 -31.20 4.88 10.77
C VAL A 288 -30.51 3.68 11.45
N LYS A 289 -31.27 2.77 12.08
CA LYS A 289 -30.72 1.51 12.64
C LYS A 289 -30.05 0.65 11.57
N THR A 290 -30.71 0.49 10.42
CA THR A 290 -30.24 -0.33 9.30
C THR A 290 -28.90 0.18 8.77
N TYR A 291 -28.77 1.50 8.58
CA TYR A 291 -27.53 2.14 8.13
C TYR A 291 -26.44 2.16 9.21
N ALA A 292 -26.79 2.32 10.49
CA ALA A 292 -25.84 2.21 11.60
C ALA A 292 -25.25 0.79 11.75
N TYR A 293 -26.03 -0.24 11.42
CA TYR A 293 -25.60 -1.64 11.43
C TYR A 293 -24.82 -2.01 10.16
N ASN A 294 -25.32 -1.64 8.98
CA ASN A 294 -24.74 -2.02 7.69
C ASN A 294 -24.31 -0.78 6.87
N GLN A 295 -22.99 -0.57 6.80
CA GLN A 295 -22.36 0.52 6.04
C GLN A 295 -22.50 0.34 4.53
N GLU A 296 -22.46 -0.89 4.01
CA GLU A 296 -22.57 -1.18 2.57
C GLU A 296 -23.97 -0.84 2.06
N LEU A 297 -25.01 -1.14 2.84
CA LEU A 297 -26.40 -0.80 2.52
C LEU A 297 -26.64 0.71 2.61
N PHE A 298 -26.02 1.41 3.57
CA PHE A 298 -25.97 2.87 3.57
C PHE A 298 -25.31 3.41 2.29
N PHE A 299 -24.12 2.92 1.94
CA PHE A 299 -23.35 3.35 0.78
C PHE A 299 -24.10 3.13 -0.54
N LEU A 300 -24.69 1.94 -0.71
CA LEU A 300 -25.51 1.59 -1.87
C LEU A 300 -26.73 2.51 -2.01
N GLN A 301 -27.38 2.88 -0.91
CA GLN A 301 -28.54 3.77 -0.97
C GLN A 301 -28.15 5.24 -1.10
N PHE A 302 -27.04 5.68 -0.48
CA PHE A 302 -26.50 7.03 -0.66
C PHE A 302 -26.17 7.29 -2.13
N ALA A 303 -25.49 6.36 -2.81
CA ALA A 303 -25.22 6.45 -4.24
C ALA A 303 -26.51 6.62 -5.08
N LYS A 304 -27.54 5.80 -4.84
CA LYS A 304 -28.84 5.91 -5.53
C LYS A 304 -29.53 7.24 -5.29
N SER A 305 -29.56 7.70 -4.03
CA SER A 305 -30.20 8.96 -3.65
C SER A 305 -29.42 10.19 -4.13
N MET A 306 -28.09 10.10 -4.27
CA MET A 306 -27.27 11.13 -4.91
C MET A 306 -27.54 11.22 -6.42
N ILE A 307 -27.72 10.09 -7.13
CA ILE A 307 -28.16 10.09 -8.54
C ILE A 307 -29.55 10.74 -8.66
N LYS A 308 -30.52 10.26 -7.87
CA LYS A 308 -31.89 10.78 -7.87
C LYS A 308 -31.98 12.28 -7.53
N MET A 309 -31.09 12.78 -6.66
CA MET A 309 -30.92 14.20 -6.37
C MET A 309 -30.27 14.96 -7.53
N GLY A 310 -29.25 14.38 -8.18
CA GLY A 310 -28.59 14.95 -9.36
C GLY A 310 -29.51 15.11 -10.56
N ASP A 311 -30.62 14.39 -10.60
CA ASP A 311 -31.62 14.42 -11.68
C ASP A 311 -32.81 15.37 -11.39
N ILE A 312 -32.75 16.19 -10.33
CA ILE A 312 -33.78 17.19 -10.03
C ILE A 312 -33.74 18.32 -11.08
N SER A 313 -34.79 18.37 -11.91
CA SER A 313 -35.12 19.46 -12.85
C SER A 313 -33.92 20.02 -13.68
N PRO A 314 -33.09 19.18 -14.31
CA PRO A 314 -31.93 19.65 -15.06
C PRO A 314 -32.32 20.44 -16.31
N LEU A 315 -31.60 21.52 -16.60
CA LEU A 315 -31.69 22.22 -17.88
C LEU A 315 -30.92 21.41 -18.94
N THR A 316 -31.56 21.00 -20.03
CA THR A 316 -30.94 20.21 -21.12
C THR A 316 -31.33 20.70 -22.52
N GLY A 317 -30.61 20.26 -23.56
CA GLY A 317 -30.88 20.58 -24.96
C GLY A 317 -30.33 21.93 -25.47
N TYR A 318 -30.69 22.30 -26.71
CA TYR A 318 -30.10 23.40 -27.48
C TYR A 318 -30.44 24.84 -27.03
N ARG A 319 -31.05 25.02 -25.85
CA ARG A 319 -31.39 26.35 -25.32
C ARG A 319 -30.52 26.67 -24.10
N VAL A 320 -30.08 27.93 -24.04
CA VAL A 320 -29.02 28.46 -23.15
C VAL A 320 -27.59 28.05 -23.58
N CYS A 321 -26.81 29.06 -23.97
CA CYS A 321 -25.36 28.96 -24.18
C CYS A 321 -24.65 28.70 -22.84
N ILE A 322 -23.58 27.91 -22.84
CA ILE A 322 -22.74 27.68 -21.65
C ILE A 322 -22.05 29.00 -21.26
N PRO A 323 -22.31 29.57 -20.06
CA PRO A 323 -21.59 30.72 -19.56
C PRO A 323 -20.22 30.28 -19.01
N VAL A 324 -19.27 31.21 -19.01
CA VAL A 324 -18.05 31.06 -18.20
C VAL A 324 -18.45 31.28 -16.74
N CYS A 325 -18.31 30.28 -15.86
CA CYS A 325 -18.62 30.42 -14.43
C CYS A 325 -17.80 31.59 -13.85
N HIS A 326 -18.46 32.58 -13.26
CA HIS A 326 -17.82 33.76 -12.68
C HIS A 326 -18.30 33.97 -11.24
N SER A 327 -17.54 33.47 -10.26
CA SER A 327 -17.65 33.91 -8.85
C SER A 327 -16.92 35.24 -8.58
N ARG A 328 -16.72 36.06 -9.62
CA ARG A 328 -16.23 37.43 -9.53
C ARG A 328 -16.86 38.30 -10.62
N VAL A 329 -17.43 39.44 -10.23
CA VAL A 329 -17.60 40.56 -11.16
C VAL A 329 -16.22 41.02 -11.63
N ALA A 330 -15.96 40.89 -12.92
CA ALA A 330 -14.81 41.56 -13.53
C ALA A 330 -14.99 43.08 -13.40
N LYS A 331 -14.25 43.72 -12.49
CA LYS A 331 -13.86 45.13 -12.71
C LYS A 331 -13.26 45.19 -14.11
N ARG A 332 -13.70 46.14 -14.94
CA ARG A 332 -13.10 46.40 -16.25
C ARG A 332 -11.63 46.85 -16.07
N SER A 333 -10.73 45.88 -16.00
CA SER A 333 -9.38 46.05 -16.51
C SER A 333 -9.51 46.04 -18.02
N SER A 334 -9.22 47.17 -18.66
CA SER A 334 -9.14 47.26 -20.11
C SER A 334 -8.05 46.34 -20.62
N SER A 335 -8.33 45.54 -21.65
CA SER A 335 -7.36 44.68 -22.30
C SER A 335 -6.21 45.51 -22.91
N VAL A 336 -5.08 45.56 -22.21
CA VAL A 336 -3.82 46.10 -22.75
C VAL A 336 -2.96 44.92 -23.18
N SER A 337 -2.67 44.85 -24.48
CA SER A 337 -1.85 43.77 -25.05
C SER A 337 -0.40 43.90 -24.58
N TYR A 338 0.13 42.85 -23.95
CA TYR A 338 1.55 42.78 -23.55
C TYR A 338 2.44 42.37 -24.75
N ALA A 339 2.46 43.25 -25.76
CA ALA A 339 3.27 43.12 -26.97
C ALA A 339 3.88 44.46 -27.42
N SER A 340 4.10 45.42 -26.49
CA SER A 340 4.72 46.73 -26.81
C SER A 340 5.49 47.40 -25.65
N THR A 341 5.48 46.84 -24.44
CA THR A 341 5.95 47.55 -23.24
C THR A 341 7.47 47.52 -23.05
N VAL A 342 8.15 46.43 -23.43
CA VAL A 342 9.61 46.26 -23.24
C VAL A 342 10.40 47.30 -24.04
N THR A 343 10.05 47.47 -25.32
CA THR A 343 10.68 48.45 -26.22
C THR A 343 10.53 49.87 -25.69
N THR A 344 9.34 50.22 -25.20
CA THR A 344 9.00 51.57 -24.74
C THR A 344 9.74 51.93 -23.44
N VAL A 345 9.86 50.99 -22.49
CA VAL A 345 10.61 51.23 -21.24
C VAL A 345 12.10 51.44 -21.51
N VAL A 346 12.69 50.65 -22.42
CA VAL A 346 14.10 50.82 -22.83
C VAL A 346 14.33 52.15 -23.56
N PHE A 347 13.40 52.55 -24.45
CA PHE A 347 13.52 53.83 -25.15
C PHE A 347 13.41 55.02 -24.19
N VAL A 348 12.46 55.00 -23.24
CA VAL A 348 12.26 56.08 -22.27
C VAL A 348 13.43 56.18 -21.28
N THR A 349 14.01 55.07 -20.80
CA THR A 349 15.19 55.15 -19.93
C THR A 349 16.44 55.65 -20.67
N LEU A 350 16.64 55.25 -21.94
CA LEU A 350 17.70 55.81 -22.78
C LEU A 350 17.50 57.31 -23.05
N CYS A 351 16.27 57.76 -23.32
CA CYS A 351 15.99 59.19 -23.49
C CYS A 351 16.20 60.00 -22.20
N VAL A 352 15.79 59.51 -21.03
CA VAL A 352 15.98 60.19 -19.75
C VAL A 352 17.47 60.28 -19.37
N LEU A 353 18.25 59.21 -19.59
CA LEU A 353 19.70 59.23 -19.39
C LEU A 353 20.40 60.16 -20.40
N GLY A 354 19.95 60.19 -21.66
CA GLY A 354 20.46 61.10 -22.69
C GLY A 354 20.22 62.58 -22.37
N VAL A 355 19.08 62.92 -21.76
CA VAL A 355 18.80 64.30 -21.30
C VAL A 355 19.64 64.65 -20.06
N TRP A 356 19.82 63.72 -19.12
CA TRP A 356 20.65 63.96 -17.92
C TRP A 356 22.14 64.16 -18.24
N MET A 357 22.65 63.50 -19.28
CA MET A 357 24.04 63.63 -19.74
C MET A 357 24.36 64.95 -20.48
N LEU A 358 23.37 65.80 -20.79
CA LEU A 358 23.57 67.02 -21.59
C LEU A 358 23.56 68.33 -20.78
N THR A 359 23.43 68.29 -19.45
CA THR A 359 23.51 69.48 -18.59
C THR A 359 24.52 69.28 -17.44
N SER A 360 25.77 69.70 -17.67
CA SER A 360 26.86 69.67 -16.69
C SER A 360 27.44 71.07 -16.42
N ASN A 361 28.24 71.18 -15.35
CA ASN A 361 28.92 72.38 -14.80
C ASN A 361 28.01 73.24 -13.88
N SER A 362 28.45 73.81 -12.75
CA SER A 362 29.84 74.07 -12.27
C SER A 362 29.96 74.03 -10.72
N ILE A 363 31.17 73.71 -10.19
CA ILE A 363 32.01 74.49 -9.21
C ILE A 363 31.26 75.19 -8.02
N SER A 364 31.61 75.10 -6.71
CA SER A 364 32.87 74.78 -5.97
C SER A 364 32.67 74.38 -4.48
N SER A 365 33.71 73.81 -3.85
CA SER A 365 33.94 73.64 -2.39
C SER A 365 34.38 74.98 -1.70
N PRO A 366 34.80 75.09 -0.39
CA PRO A 366 35.05 74.10 0.68
C PRO A 366 34.37 74.51 2.06
N GLN A 367 34.79 74.24 3.31
CA GLN A 367 36.01 73.66 3.94
C GLN A 367 35.80 73.27 5.44
N THR A 368 36.51 72.23 5.95
CA THR A 368 36.89 71.98 7.38
C THR A 368 35.77 71.76 8.44
N THR A 369 35.99 71.17 9.64
CA THR A 369 37.19 70.74 10.42
C THR A 369 37.00 69.39 11.16
N THR A 370 38.06 68.57 11.22
CA THR A 370 38.77 68.02 12.42
C THR A 370 37.93 67.58 13.65
N THR A 371 38.12 66.39 14.28
CA THR A 371 39.35 65.98 15.01
C THR A 371 39.44 64.45 15.28
N THR A 372 40.63 63.96 15.62
CA THR A 372 41.08 62.54 15.62
C THR A 372 41.51 62.01 17.00
N ARG A 373 41.62 60.67 17.14
CA ARG A 373 42.36 59.80 18.12
C ARG A 373 41.43 58.90 18.98
N THR A 374 41.56 57.56 19.11
CA THR A 374 42.64 56.52 19.10
C THR A 374 43.42 56.35 20.42
N VAL A 375 43.49 55.11 20.97
CA VAL A 375 44.73 54.36 21.41
C VAL A 375 44.43 53.18 22.41
N THR A 376 44.84 51.95 22.00
CA THR A 376 45.30 50.71 22.72
C THR A 376 44.61 50.07 23.95
N ASP A 377 44.48 48.73 23.86
CA ASP A 377 44.99 47.63 24.74
C ASP A 377 44.78 47.67 26.29
N THR A 378 44.43 46.56 26.97
CA THR A 378 45.30 45.37 27.22
C THR A 378 44.53 44.18 27.86
N ASN A 379 45.20 43.02 28.04
CA ASN A 379 44.68 41.74 28.56
C ASN A 379 44.44 41.70 30.10
N SER A 380 43.63 40.74 30.59
CA SER A 380 44.00 39.79 31.67
C SER A 380 42.86 38.79 32.01
N ASP A 381 43.15 37.79 32.84
CA ASP A 381 42.48 36.48 32.87
C ASP A 381 41.63 36.17 34.14
N ILE A 382 41.10 34.94 34.16
CA ILE A 382 40.55 34.14 35.29
C ILE A 382 39.04 34.31 35.57
N ALA A 383 38.40 33.18 35.93
CA ALA A 383 36.95 32.97 35.91
C ALA A 383 36.36 32.53 37.26
N PHE A 384 35.02 32.61 37.42
CA PHE A 384 34.29 31.83 38.43
C PHE A 384 32.82 31.53 38.05
N SER A 385 32.32 30.40 38.58
CA SER A 385 30.92 29.94 38.78
C SER A 385 29.78 30.30 37.80
N GLY A 386 29.09 29.24 37.32
CA GLY A 386 27.80 28.85 37.92
C GLY A 386 26.50 29.49 37.42
N SER A 387 25.78 28.74 36.58
CA SER A 387 24.31 28.57 36.49
C SER A 387 23.37 29.73 36.89
N ASN A 388 22.48 30.12 35.97
CA ASN A 388 21.02 30.04 36.20
C ASN A 388 20.18 30.20 34.92
N GLU A 389 18.86 30.13 35.08
CA GLU A 389 17.78 30.12 34.08
C GLU A 389 17.70 31.40 33.22
N GLU A 390 17.13 31.31 31.99
CA GLU A 390 16.05 32.21 31.58
C GLU A 390 15.20 31.69 30.39
N GLN A 391 14.22 32.51 29.97
CA GLN A 391 13.07 32.13 29.13
C GLN A 391 13.36 32.07 27.61
N PRO A 392 12.61 31.26 26.84
CA PRO A 392 12.59 31.36 25.38
C PRO A 392 11.69 32.53 24.91
N SER A 393 12.26 33.44 24.11
CA SER A 393 11.49 34.46 23.37
C SER A 393 11.58 34.25 21.85
N LYS A 394 10.73 34.93 21.08
CA LYS A 394 10.35 34.56 19.71
C LYS A 394 11.41 34.90 18.65
N ILE A 395 11.65 33.96 17.71
CA ILE A 395 12.09 34.25 16.33
C ILE A 395 11.19 33.45 15.37
N ASN A 396 11.03 33.93 14.13
CA ASN A 396 10.12 33.37 13.13
C ASN A 396 10.72 32.17 12.38
N GLU A 397 9.87 31.21 11.98
CA GLU A 397 10.14 30.28 10.87
C GLU A 397 9.01 30.36 9.84
N ASP A 398 9.30 30.95 8.68
CA ASP A 398 8.39 31.04 7.54
C ASP A 398 8.85 30.07 6.43
N GLN A 399 8.70 28.76 6.68
CA GLN A 399 8.80 27.71 5.65
C GLN A 399 7.94 26.52 6.08
N LYS A 400 7.02 26.08 5.21
CA LYS A 400 6.04 25.05 5.57
C LYS A 400 5.73 24.13 4.39
N ASP A 401 6.52 23.06 4.29
CA ASP A 401 6.49 22.15 3.15
C ASP A 401 5.28 21.22 3.11
N LYS A 402 4.72 21.12 1.91
CA LYS A 402 3.49 20.38 1.60
C LYS A 402 3.69 18.88 1.78
N ALA A 403 2.59 18.18 2.09
CA ALA A 403 2.49 16.73 1.96
C ALA A 403 1.88 16.37 0.59
N VAL A 404 2.21 15.20 0.05
CA VAL A 404 1.74 14.74 -1.28
C VAL A 404 1.51 13.23 -1.26
N PHE A 405 0.25 12.79 -1.43
CA PHE A 405 -0.21 11.83 -2.45
C PHE A 405 -1.70 11.48 -2.23
N GLU A 406 -2.52 11.69 -3.26
CA GLU A 406 -3.87 11.11 -3.40
C GLU A 406 -3.97 10.41 -4.77
N ASP A 407 -5.01 9.60 -5.00
CA ASP A 407 -4.87 8.45 -5.91
C ASP A 407 -5.89 8.39 -7.06
N ASN A 408 -5.37 8.33 -8.30
CA ASN A 408 -6.16 8.17 -9.52
C ASN A 408 -5.83 6.88 -10.30
N PRO A 409 -6.86 6.18 -10.84
CA PRO A 409 -6.68 5.23 -11.93
C PRO A 409 -6.46 5.99 -13.25
N GLY A 410 -5.75 5.39 -14.20
CA GLY A 410 -5.51 6.00 -15.53
C GLY A 410 -5.51 4.93 -16.61
N GLN A 411 -6.18 5.22 -17.73
CA GLN A 411 -6.35 4.34 -18.89
C GLN A 411 -5.09 4.31 -19.78
N LEU A 412 -5.14 3.48 -20.82
CA LEU A 412 -4.14 3.32 -21.87
C LEU A 412 -4.81 3.62 -23.23
N PRO A 413 -4.07 4.11 -24.25
CA PRO A 413 -4.66 4.63 -25.48
C PRO A 413 -4.98 3.53 -26.50
N ASP A 414 -6.13 3.67 -27.17
CA ASP A 414 -6.50 2.93 -28.37
C ASP A 414 -5.80 3.53 -29.61
N GLU A 415 -4.96 2.74 -30.29
CA GLU A 415 -4.62 2.93 -31.71
C GLU A 415 -3.80 1.74 -32.27
N ALA A 416 -4.49 0.75 -32.87
CA ALA A 416 -3.88 -0.26 -33.73
C ALA A 416 -4.91 -0.91 -34.67
N VAL A 417 -4.51 -1.12 -35.94
CA VAL A 417 -5.26 -1.83 -37.01
C VAL A 417 -6.54 -1.14 -37.51
N LYS A 418 -6.40 -0.43 -38.64
CA LYS A 418 -7.44 -0.31 -39.66
C LYS A 418 -7.36 -1.48 -40.65
N PRO A 419 -8.46 -1.82 -41.32
CA PRO A 419 -8.49 -1.85 -42.79
C PRO A 419 -9.55 -0.88 -43.36
N ASP A 420 -9.57 -0.73 -44.69
CA ASP A 420 -10.26 0.37 -45.41
C ASP A 420 -11.58 -0.01 -46.11
N ASP A 421 -12.34 1.02 -46.51
CA ASP A 421 -13.52 1.07 -47.41
C ASP A 421 -14.81 0.25 -47.01
N ASP A 422 -16.05 0.65 -47.33
CA ASP A 422 -16.54 1.60 -48.36
C ASP A 422 -17.91 2.28 -48.03
N LYS A 423 -18.14 3.47 -48.63
CA LYS A 423 -19.38 4.20 -49.06
C LYS A 423 -20.82 4.01 -48.46
N VAL A 424 -21.48 5.18 -48.27
CA VAL A 424 -22.82 5.64 -48.81
C VAL A 424 -24.16 5.56 -48.00
N SER A 425 -24.75 6.76 -47.74
CA SER A 425 -26.19 7.20 -47.66
C SER A 425 -27.23 6.51 -46.73
N GLU A 426 -28.41 7.06 -46.37
CA GLU A 426 -29.01 8.41 -46.12
C GLU A 426 -30.42 8.20 -45.49
N SER A 427 -31.09 9.26 -44.97
CA SER A 427 -32.56 9.33 -44.62
C SER A 427 -33.08 8.42 -43.47
N ASP A 428 -34.15 8.68 -42.71
CA ASP A 428 -34.90 9.90 -42.28
C ASP A 428 -35.60 9.59 -40.91
N ASP A 429 -36.70 10.12 -40.35
CA ASP A 429 -37.85 10.95 -40.78
C ASP A 429 -38.44 11.73 -39.55
N LEU A 430 -39.61 12.36 -39.72
CA LEU A 430 -40.34 13.29 -38.85
C LEU A 430 -41.47 12.57 -38.02
N ASP A 431 -42.45 13.17 -37.28
CA ASP A 431 -42.85 14.58 -37.07
C ASP A 431 -43.84 14.81 -35.87
N LYS A 432 -44.09 16.10 -35.55
CA LYS A 432 -45.35 16.76 -35.04
C LYS A 432 -45.93 16.53 -33.60
N VAL A 433 -46.76 17.42 -32.99
CA VAL A 433 -46.84 18.93 -32.89
C VAL A 433 -47.97 19.44 -31.92
N LYS A 434 -47.87 20.71 -31.40
CA LYS A 434 -48.94 21.66 -30.87
C LYS A 434 -49.67 21.37 -29.50
N GLU A 435 -50.32 22.30 -28.75
CA GLU A 435 -50.25 23.80 -28.55
C GLU A 435 -51.22 24.34 -27.42
N GLY A 436 -51.00 25.57 -26.86
CA GLY A 436 -51.92 26.38 -25.99
C GLY A 436 -51.73 26.27 -24.44
N ALA A 437 -51.63 27.28 -23.53
CA ALA A 437 -52.04 28.72 -23.36
C ALA A 437 -53.45 28.93 -22.72
N ALA A 438 -53.75 29.82 -21.75
CA ALA A 438 -53.04 30.82 -20.88
C ALA A 438 -53.85 31.03 -19.52
N VAL A 439 -53.84 32.07 -18.64
CA VAL A 439 -53.32 33.47 -18.59
C VAL A 439 -53.15 34.04 -17.12
N GLU A 440 -53.35 35.34 -16.87
CA GLU A 440 -53.08 36.27 -15.71
C GLU A 440 -54.08 36.22 -14.48
N GLU A 441 -54.04 37.04 -13.38
CA GLU A 441 -53.39 38.35 -13.06
C GLU A 441 -53.24 38.69 -11.51
N ASN A 442 -52.33 39.63 -11.16
CA ASN A 442 -52.31 40.62 -10.03
C ASN A 442 -52.22 40.19 -8.52
N ARG A 443 -51.73 41.01 -7.54
CA ARG A 443 -51.39 42.46 -7.48
C ARG A 443 -50.25 42.84 -6.45
N HIS A 444 -49.73 44.08 -6.52
CA HIS A 444 -48.63 44.72 -5.72
C HIS A 444 -48.96 45.08 -4.23
N GLY A 445 -48.04 45.52 -3.34
CA GLY A 445 -46.63 46.01 -3.41
C GLY A 445 -45.84 45.77 -2.08
N LEU A 446 -44.87 46.57 -1.57
CA LEU A 446 -44.19 47.85 -1.96
C LEU A 446 -42.77 47.94 -1.27
N GLN A 447 -42.12 49.12 -1.08
CA GLN A 447 -40.65 49.25 -0.81
C GLN A 447 -40.15 50.52 -0.02
N GLY A 448 -39.08 50.38 0.80
CA GLY A 448 -38.21 51.45 1.42
C GLY A 448 -37.07 50.81 2.30
N LYS A 449 -35.78 51.22 2.34
CA LYS A 449 -35.05 52.49 2.68
C LYS A 449 -34.98 52.78 4.22
N GLU A 450 -33.87 53.21 4.86
CA GLU A 450 -32.47 53.50 4.46
C GLU A 450 -31.46 53.47 5.68
N SER A 451 -30.30 54.16 5.59
CA SER A 451 -29.13 54.32 6.52
C SER A 451 -29.39 55.03 7.89
N ALA A 452 -28.47 55.18 8.87
CA ALA A 452 -27.21 54.51 9.34
C ALA A 452 -26.71 55.21 10.66
N GLU A 453 -25.76 54.59 11.42
CA GLU A 453 -24.96 55.19 12.53
C GLU A 453 -25.75 55.67 13.80
N GLU A 454 -25.21 55.88 15.03
CA GLU A 454 -23.85 55.82 15.62
C GLU A 454 -23.86 55.51 17.16
N GLN A 455 -22.68 55.16 17.73
CA GLN A 455 -22.15 55.34 19.13
C GLN A 455 -22.76 54.75 20.47
N GLU A 456 -21.80 54.41 21.37
CA GLU A 456 -21.71 54.45 22.86
C GLU A 456 -22.64 53.69 23.86
N LYS A 457 -22.07 52.61 24.44
CA LYS A 457 -21.80 52.32 25.89
C LYS A 457 -22.83 52.45 27.05
N GLN A 458 -22.86 51.34 27.82
CA GLN A 458 -22.78 51.18 29.30
C GLN A 458 -24.01 51.17 30.25
N LYS A 459 -23.97 50.13 31.13
CA LYS A 459 -24.65 49.88 32.43
C LYS A 459 -26.18 49.85 32.46
N MET A 460 -26.87 48.88 33.08
CA MET A 460 -26.73 48.13 34.36
C MET A 460 -27.18 48.88 35.63
N SER A 461 -28.38 48.53 36.10
CA SER A 461 -28.64 47.98 37.44
C SER A 461 -29.65 46.81 37.28
N GLU A 462 -29.82 45.81 38.14
CA GLU A 462 -29.59 45.65 39.61
C GLU A 462 -30.54 46.45 40.51
N THR A 463 -30.77 46.07 41.78
CA THR A 463 -30.20 44.90 42.54
C THR A 463 -31.30 43.85 42.85
N GLN A 464 -31.59 43.28 44.05
CA GLN A 464 -31.10 43.38 45.43
C GLN A 464 -31.44 42.09 46.23
N ILE A 465 -30.82 41.90 47.40
CA ILE A 465 -31.06 40.86 48.43
C ILE A 465 -30.51 39.44 48.09
N SER A 466 -29.91 38.72 49.04
CA SER A 466 -28.57 38.92 49.65
C SER A 466 -28.20 37.73 50.58
N GLU A 467 -26.95 37.74 51.10
CA GLU A 467 -26.50 37.27 52.45
C GLU A 467 -26.73 35.80 52.93
N GLU A 468 -25.78 35.12 53.64
CA GLU A 468 -24.35 35.39 53.91
C GLU A 468 -23.58 34.16 54.50
N SER A 469 -22.22 34.17 54.46
CA SER A 469 -21.25 33.40 55.32
C SER A 469 -21.19 31.83 55.15
N VAL A 470 -20.25 30.97 55.64
CA VAL A 470 -18.88 30.94 56.26
C VAL A 470 -18.18 29.67 55.67
N LEU A 471 -16.87 29.42 55.40
CA LEU A 471 -15.54 30.08 55.54
C LEU A 471 -14.52 29.48 56.57
N THR A 472 -13.98 28.27 56.32
CA THR A 472 -12.68 27.71 56.84
C THR A 472 -12.17 26.62 55.87
N GLN A 473 -10.89 26.40 55.47
CA GLN A 473 -9.52 26.67 55.97
C GLN A 473 -9.03 25.82 57.17
N ASN A 474 -7.79 25.31 57.24
CA ASN A 474 -6.72 25.05 56.25
C ASN A 474 -5.56 24.22 56.92
N GLN A 475 -4.71 23.51 56.17
CA GLN A 475 -3.39 22.95 56.61
C GLN A 475 -3.46 21.88 57.75
N GLN A 476 -2.48 21.01 58.07
CA GLN A 476 -1.02 21.16 58.12
C GLN A 476 -0.18 19.89 57.83
N SER A 477 1.09 20.20 57.55
CA SER A 477 2.33 19.44 57.38
C SER A 477 2.64 18.11 58.13
N LYS A 478 3.65 17.44 57.55
CA LYS A 478 4.78 16.66 58.12
C LYS A 478 4.68 15.13 58.19
N GLN A 479 5.84 14.53 57.92
CA GLN A 479 6.14 13.10 57.85
C GLN A 479 6.10 12.44 59.24
N ASN A 480 5.70 11.17 59.30
CA ASN A 480 6.65 10.08 59.60
C ASN A 480 6.00 8.69 59.58
N GLY A 481 6.82 7.68 59.24
CA GLY A 481 6.82 6.40 59.96
C GLY A 481 6.00 5.22 59.41
N LEU A 482 6.73 4.14 59.09
CA LEU A 482 6.35 2.72 59.04
C LEU A 482 5.22 2.31 58.04
N LYS A 483 5.42 1.31 57.17
CA LYS A 483 5.68 -0.14 57.38
C LYS A 483 4.49 -0.88 58.01
N GLU A 484 3.92 -1.82 57.24
CA GLU A 484 3.60 -3.20 57.64
C GLU A 484 2.45 -3.40 58.68
N VAL A 485 1.70 -4.51 58.75
CA VAL A 485 1.65 -5.74 57.94
C VAL A 485 0.26 -6.40 58.08
N GLU A 486 -0.15 -7.12 57.02
CA GLU A 486 -1.08 -8.27 56.89
C GLU A 486 -2.34 -8.49 57.78
N ASP A 487 -3.18 -9.41 57.26
CA ASP A 487 -4.04 -10.34 57.99
C ASP A 487 -5.32 -9.87 58.73
N ASN A 488 -6.30 -10.74 58.98
CA ASN A 488 -6.97 -11.75 58.11
C ASN A 488 -8.17 -12.36 58.89
N LYS A 489 -9.16 -12.88 58.17
CA LYS A 489 -10.06 -14.01 58.54
C LYS A 489 -10.87 -14.03 59.86
N GLN A 490 -12.11 -14.53 59.70
CA GLN A 490 -12.93 -15.27 60.70
C GLN A 490 -13.40 -14.44 61.94
N MET A 491 -14.48 -14.70 62.66
CA MET A 491 -15.70 -15.55 62.57
C MET A 491 -16.74 -14.97 63.57
N SER A 492 -18.06 -15.23 63.58
CA SER A 492 -18.96 -16.08 62.78
C SER A 492 -20.43 -15.55 62.94
N ASN A 493 -21.43 -16.45 62.88
CA ASN A 493 -22.81 -16.44 63.45
C ASN A 493 -23.12 -15.31 64.46
N GLU A 494 -24.29 -14.66 64.42
CA GLU A 494 -25.57 -15.28 64.83
C GLU A 494 -26.84 -14.78 64.08
N GLU A 495 -27.93 -15.54 64.26
CA GLU A 495 -29.31 -15.24 63.86
C GLU A 495 -30.00 -14.35 64.93
N PRO A 496 -31.20 -13.73 64.73
CA PRO A 496 -32.44 -14.52 64.84
C PRO A 496 -33.71 -14.02 64.06
N ILE A 497 -34.50 -14.99 63.55
CA ILE A 497 -35.98 -15.16 63.75
C ILE A 497 -36.93 -13.98 63.35
N LYS A 498 -37.99 -14.13 62.53
CA LYS A 498 -38.84 -15.31 62.17
C LYS A 498 -39.16 -15.39 60.64
N VAL A 499 -40.34 -15.67 60.03
CA VAL A 499 -41.80 -15.59 60.36
C VAL A 499 -42.60 -16.72 59.66
N HIS A 500 -43.77 -17.04 60.23
CA HIS A 500 -44.87 -17.96 59.80
C HIS A 500 -45.65 -17.50 58.54
N GLN A 501 -46.51 -18.26 57.83
CA GLN A 501 -47.10 -19.62 57.96
C GLN A 501 -47.73 -20.05 56.59
N GLU A 502 -48.00 -21.31 56.18
CA GLU A 502 -47.54 -22.71 56.43
C GLU A 502 -48.19 -23.64 55.34
N GLU A 503 -47.67 -24.86 55.12
CA GLU A 503 -48.38 -26.14 54.70
C GLU A 503 -49.20 -26.28 53.36
N THR A 504 -49.37 -27.47 52.74
CA THR A 504 -48.98 -28.89 53.06
C THR A 504 -48.76 -29.82 51.82
N ILE A 505 -47.97 -30.90 52.02
CA ILE A 505 -48.05 -32.27 51.42
C ILE A 505 -47.47 -32.62 50.01
N ASN A 506 -46.84 -33.80 49.97
CA ASN A 506 -46.12 -34.49 48.88
C ASN A 506 -46.96 -34.97 47.67
N ASN A 507 -46.33 -35.12 46.48
CA ASN A 507 -45.92 -36.45 45.96
C ASN A 507 -45.20 -36.45 44.58
N GLN A 508 -44.22 -37.37 44.46
CA GLN A 508 -43.82 -38.20 43.29
C GLN A 508 -43.50 -37.60 41.90
N ASP A 509 -42.32 -37.99 41.38
CA ASP A 509 -42.07 -38.24 39.94
C ASP A 509 -42.80 -39.52 39.46
N PRO A 510 -43.26 -39.55 38.20
CA PRO A 510 -43.16 -40.78 37.41
C PRO A 510 -42.75 -40.56 35.94
N SER A 511 -42.43 -41.67 35.26
CA SER A 511 -41.92 -41.73 33.88
C SER A 511 -43.00 -41.94 32.80
N GLU A 512 -42.56 -41.79 31.54
CA GLU A 512 -42.96 -42.57 30.34
C GLU A 512 -44.38 -42.48 29.70
N ASP A 513 -44.32 -42.19 28.40
CA ASP A 513 -45.05 -42.79 27.25
C ASP A 513 -46.57 -42.66 26.94
N GLN A 514 -46.77 -42.33 25.65
CA GLN A 514 -47.76 -42.83 24.67
C GLN A 514 -49.28 -42.56 24.80
N ASP A 515 -49.75 -41.70 23.89
CA ASP A 515 -50.90 -41.88 22.95
C ASP A 515 -52.37 -42.09 23.41
N GLN A 516 -53.27 -41.72 22.48
CA GLN A 516 -54.68 -42.16 22.31
C GLN A 516 -55.82 -41.43 23.11
N ILE A 517 -57.05 -41.19 22.58
CA ILE A 517 -57.55 -40.97 21.20
C ILE A 517 -59.02 -40.43 21.17
N ARG A 518 -59.47 -39.83 20.04
CA ARG A 518 -60.87 -39.58 19.55
C ARG A 518 -61.87 -38.61 20.24
N ALA A 519 -62.32 -37.64 19.44
CA ALA A 519 -63.69 -37.55 18.87
C ALA A 519 -63.59 -36.90 17.47
N VAL A 520 -64.16 -37.34 16.33
CA VAL A 520 -65.51 -37.84 15.94
C VAL A 520 -66.50 -36.67 15.74
N ALA A 521 -67.03 -36.35 14.53
CA ALA A 521 -66.84 -36.92 13.18
C ALA A 521 -67.39 -36.01 12.03
N LYS A 522 -67.21 -36.49 10.76
CA LYS A 522 -67.86 -36.09 9.47
C LYS A 522 -67.23 -34.87 8.76
N LYS A 523 -67.02 -34.84 7.43
CA LYS A 523 -67.38 -35.73 6.28
C LYS A 523 -66.24 -35.70 5.21
N GLN A 524 -65.78 -36.86 4.69
CA GLN A 524 -65.96 -37.38 3.29
C GLN A 524 -65.31 -36.56 2.14
N ILE A 525 -64.66 -37.13 1.11
CA ILE A 525 -64.54 -38.54 0.64
C ILE A 525 -63.20 -38.85 -0.09
N ASN A 526 -63.05 -40.09 -0.57
CA ASN A 526 -61.81 -40.84 -0.89
C ASN A 526 -61.18 -40.66 -2.31
N GLU A 527 -59.99 -41.29 -2.46
CA GLU A 527 -59.44 -42.00 -3.65
C GLU A 527 -58.68 -41.31 -4.81
N LYS A 528 -57.61 -42.03 -5.25
CA LYS A 528 -56.94 -41.97 -6.58
C LYS A 528 -57.34 -43.25 -7.34
N PRO A 529 -57.45 -43.24 -8.69
CA PRO A 529 -56.33 -43.79 -9.49
C PRO A 529 -56.11 -43.11 -10.87
N LYS A 530 -55.24 -43.71 -11.70
CA LYS A 530 -54.89 -43.27 -13.07
C LYS A 530 -55.85 -43.86 -14.12
N GLU A 531 -56.13 -43.15 -15.22
CA GLU A 531 -55.89 -43.63 -16.62
C GLU A 531 -56.28 -42.63 -17.76
N ARG A 532 -55.36 -42.50 -18.73
CA ARG A 532 -55.51 -42.41 -20.21
C ARG A 532 -56.66 -41.67 -20.96
N ARG A 533 -56.21 -40.96 -22.02
CA ARG A 533 -56.81 -40.75 -23.39
C ARG A 533 -58.03 -39.79 -23.52
N ALA A 534 -58.28 -39.11 -24.66
CA ALA A 534 -57.41 -38.72 -25.79
C ALA A 534 -58.03 -37.69 -26.79
N LYS A 535 -57.19 -36.77 -27.31
CA LYS A 535 -57.08 -36.20 -28.69
C LYS A 535 -58.32 -35.97 -29.59
N LYS A 536 -58.40 -34.76 -30.21
CA LYS A 536 -58.68 -34.44 -31.65
C LYS A 536 -58.85 -32.91 -31.82
N LYS A 537 -58.65 -32.22 -32.96
CA LYS A 537 -57.91 -32.40 -34.25
C LYS A 537 -57.88 -31.01 -34.95
N LYS A 538 -56.83 -30.60 -35.68
CA LYS A 538 -56.52 -30.75 -37.15
C LYS A 538 -55.03 -30.31 -37.34
N LYS A 539 -54.14 -30.90 -38.15
CA LYS A 539 -54.08 -31.22 -39.62
C LYS A 539 -53.87 -29.97 -40.50
N HIS A 540 -52.98 -29.92 -41.51
CA HIS A 540 -52.18 -30.95 -42.26
C HIS A 540 -50.71 -30.46 -42.52
N ALA A 541 -49.66 -31.31 -42.54
CA ALA A 541 -48.97 -32.01 -43.67
C ALA A 541 -48.24 -31.09 -44.69
N GLU A 542 -47.09 -31.42 -45.30
CA GLU A 542 -46.38 -32.71 -45.62
C GLU A 542 -44.85 -32.58 -45.33
N SER A 543 -44.14 -33.57 -44.75
CA SER A 543 -43.19 -34.53 -45.39
C SER A 543 -41.78 -33.94 -45.74
N ILE A 544 -40.64 -34.65 -45.94
CA ILE A 544 -40.15 -36.06 -45.88
C ILE A 544 -38.57 -36.02 -45.87
N GLU A 545 -37.69 -37.00 -45.58
CA GLU A 545 -37.75 -38.40 -45.08
C GLU A 545 -36.50 -38.79 -44.21
N ARG A 546 -35.41 -39.33 -44.79
CA ARG A 546 -34.28 -40.06 -44.10
C ARG A 546 -33.08 -40.32 -45.06
N PRO A 547 -31.99 -41.12 -44.77
CA PRO A 547 -31.67 -42.14 -43.73
C PRO A 547 -30.82 -41.61 -42.55
N LEU A 548 -30.45 -42.34 -41.46
CA LEU A 548 -30.60 -43.73 -40.95
C LEU A 548 -29.39 -44.71 -41.06
N GLU A 549 -28.93 -45.18 -39.89
CA GLU A 549 -28.18 -46.41 -39.46
C GLU A 549 -27.27 -47.24 -40.40
N THR A 550 -26.14 -47.72 -39.84
CA THR A 550 -25.83 -49.18 -39.67
C THR A 550 -24.71 -49.40 -38.64
N THR A 551 -24.76 -50.51 -37.90
CA THR A 551 -23.83 -50.94 -36.83
C THR A 551 -22.93 -52.10 -37.30
N MET A 552 -21.79 -52.38 -36.63
CA MET A 552 -21.36 -53.73 -36.14
C MET A 552 -19.83 -53.92 -35.95
N ILE A 553 -19.44 -54.40 -34.76
CA ILE A 553 -18.47 -55.48 -34.46
C ILE A 553 -17.06 -55.47 -35.13
N GLY A 554 -16.01 -55.41 -34.30
CA GLY A 554 -14.64 -55.85 -34.65
C GLY A 554 -13.78 -56.10 -33.38
N LYS A 555 -13.04 -57.21 -33.30
CA LYS A 555 -12.25 -57.62 -32.12
C LYS A 555 -10.73 -57.49 -32.35
N SER A 556 -10.04 -56.89 -31.37
CA SER A 556 -8.85 -57.38 -30.62
C SER A 556 -7.69 -58.12 -31.33
N LYS A 557 -6.47 -57.92 -30.78
CA LYS A 557 -5.19 -58.66 -31.01
C LYS A 557 -4.40 -58.32 -32.30
N LYS A 558 -3.06 -58.45 -32.36
CA LYS A 558 -1.96 -58.36 -31.34
C LYS A 558 -0.59 -58.42 -32.09
N ASP A 559 0.47 -57.90 -31.46
CA ASP A 559 1.90 -58.25 -31.67
C ASP A 559 2.60 -57.90 -33.01
N ASP A 560 3.93 -58.15 -32.99
CA ASP A 560 4.98 -58.12 -34.04
C ASP A 560 5.30 -56.76 -34.73
N VAL A 561 6.51 -56.13 -34.75
CA VAL A 561 7.95 -56.40 -34.44
C VAL A 561 8.86 -56.49 -35.70
N ALA A 562 9.87 -55.60 -35.77
CA ALA A 562 11.09 -55.63 -36.62
C ALA A 562 10.88 -55.47 -38.17
N GLU A 563 11.85 -55.03 -39.01
CA GLU A 563 13.16 -54.35 -38.83
C GLU A 563 13.59 -53.55 -40.10
N MET A 564 14.82 -53.02 -40.09
CA MET A 564 15.70 -52.39 -41.13
C MET A 564 15.39 -52.61 -42.65
N GLU A 565 15.75 -51.73 -43.60
CA GLU A 565 17.14 -51.38 -44.03
C GLU A 565 17.27 -50.04 -44.83
N ASP A 566 18.34 -49.29 -44.50
CA ASP A 566 19.34 -48.48 -45.26
C ASP A 566 19.07 -47.63 -46.55
N GLU A 567 19.65 -46.39 -46.51
CA GLU A 567 20.57 -45.68 -47.47
C GLU A 567 20.52 -45.98 -49.00
N PRO A 568 20.78 -44.99 -49.90
CA PRO A 568 22.11 -44.35 -49.96
C PRO A 568 22.25 -42.87 -50.39
N SER A 569 23.39 -42.31 -50.01
CA SER A 569 23.93 -40.99 -50.39
C SER A 569 25.05 -41.04 -51.45
N VAL A 570 25.14 -40.04 -52.35
CA VAL A 570 26.23 -39.87 -53.36
C VAL A 570 26.59 -38.38 -53.59
N ASN A 571 27.80 -38.11 -54.10
CA ASN A 571 28.52 -36.81 -54.11
C ASN A 571 28.36 -35.89 -55.36
N LYS A 572 28.93 -34.68 -55.25
CA LYS A 572 29.16 -33.65 -56.30
C LYS A 572 29.88 -34.14 -57.57
N PRO A 573 29.82 -33.36 -58.67
CA PRO A 573 31.07 -32.81 -59.25
C PRO A 573 31.03 -31.29 -59.58
N LYS A 574 31.98 -30.82 -60.42
CA LYS A 574 32.31 -29.41 -60.80
C LYS A 574 32.03 -29.14 -62.31
N ILE A 575 32.37 -27.91 -62.75
CA ILE A 575 32.46 -27.38 -64.14
C ILE A 575 31.10 -26.87 -64.66
N GLN A 576 30.84 -25.63 -65.09
CA GLN A 576 31.57 -24.45 -65.61
C GLN A 576 31.38 -24.22 -67.13
N ASP A 577 31.29 -22.92 -67.50
CA ASP A 577 31.53 -22.26 -68.80
C ASP A 577 30.32 -21.87 -69.72
N GLN A 578 30.32 -20.57 -70.10
CA GLN A 578 29.76 -19.91 -71.31
C GLN A 578 28.24 -19.58 -71.40
N LEU A 579 27.78 -18.44 -71.97
CA LEU A 579 28.40 -17.14 -72.37
C LEU A 579 27.32 -16.04 -72.61
N GLU A 580 27.70 -14.75 -72.40
CA GLU A 580 27.27 -13.46 -73.04
C GLU A 580 25.77 -13.14 -73.35
N GLU A 581 25.33 -11.90 -73.63
CA GLU A 581 25.87 -10.55 -74.00
C GLU A 581 25.00 -9.47 -73.25
N ASP A 582 25.18 -8.13 -73.19
CA ASP A 582 26.13 -7.09 -73.68
C ASP A 582 26.04 -5.86 -72.72
N GLU A 583 26.74 -4.74 -72.99
CA GLU A 583 26.61 -3.41 -72.35
C GLU A 583 26.36 -2.29 -73.42
N PRO A 584 26.38 -0.96 -73.13
CA PRO A 584 27.65 -0.22 -73.32
C PRO A 584 27.84 1.10 -72.51
N LYS A 585 29.04 1.68 -72.64
CA LYS A 585 29.56 2.92 -72.00
C LYS A 585 29.27 4.22 -72.77
N GLY A 586 29.41 5.36 -72.10
CA GLY A 586 29.53 6.70 -72.70
C GLY A 586 30.40 7.66 -71.87
N THR A 587 31.06 8.65 -72.48
CA THR A 587 32.18 9.42 -71.86
C THR A 587 32.17 10.91 -72.21
N LYS A 588 32.67 11.81 -71.32
CA LYS A 588 33.25 13.17 -71.58
C LYS A 588 33.75 13.84 -70.27
N GLN A 589 34.91 14.52 -70.22
CA GLN A 589 35.24 15.96 -70.49
C GLN A 589 34.51 16.97 -69.57
N LEU A 590 35.11 18.09 -69.10
CA LEU A 590 36.50 18.61 -69.08
C LEU A 590 36.67 19.67 -67.94
N ASN A 591 37.91 20.03 -67.63
CA ASN A 591 38.45 21.20 -66.91
C ASN A 591 37.64 22.52 -66.77
N GLN A 592 37.97 23.23 -65.67
CA GLN A 592 38.12 24.71 -65.54
C GLN A 592 36.85 25.60 -65.55
N ASP A 593 36.81 26.77 -64.88
CA ASP A 593 37.82 27.42 -64.02
C ASP A 593 37.25 28.43 -63.00
N GLN A 594 38.17 28.98 -62.20
CA GLN A 594 38.16 30.28 -61.50
C GLN A 594 37.31 30.41 -60.22
N LEU A 595 37.91 30.48 -59.01
CA LEU A 595 38.95 31.39 -58.44
C LEU A 595 38.36 32.76 -58.01
N GLU A 596 38.89 33.51 -57.04
CA GLU A 596 40.02 33.27 -56.09
C GLU A 596 39.49 33.53 -54.64
N GLU A 597 40.10 34.00 -53.56
CA GLU A 597 41.41 34.55 -53.07
C GLU A 597 41.28 34.40 -51.51
N ASP A 598 42.24 34.19 -50.60
CA ASP A 598 43.60 33.63 -50.54
C ASP A 598 43.88 33.32 -49.01
N GLU A 599 45.03 33.02 -48.40
CA GLU A 599 46.45 32.82 -48.77
C GLU A 599 47.09 31.77 -47.80
N SER A 600 48.41 31.53 -47.84
CA SER A 600 49.09 30.46 -47.10
C SER A 600 50.31 30.91 -46.24
N LYS A 601 50.64 30.10 -45.22
CA LYS A 601 51.97 29.90 -44.55
C LYS A 601 52.93 31.12 -44.39
N GLY A 602 53.10 31.62 -43.15
CA GLY A 602 53.86 32.88 -42.85
C GLY A 602 55.29 32.84 -42.26
N THR A 603 55.67 31.92 -41.35
CA THR A 603 57.04 31.77 -40.74
C THR A 603 57.49 32.81 -39.66
N LYS A 604 58.53 32.43 -38.88
CA LYS A 604 59.30 33.20 -37.86
C LYS A 604 58.65 33.26 -36.45
N GLN A 605 59.38 33.37 -35.31
CA GLN A 605 60.78 33.78 -35.13
C GLN A 605 61.52 33.18 -33.89
N LEU A 606 62.77 32.74 -34.11
CA LEU A 606 63.96 32.61 -33.23
C LEU A 606 64.06 31.64 -32.01
N ASN A 607 65.33 31.34 -31.70
CA ASN A 607 65.87 30.52 -30.61
C ASN A 607 66.32 31.39 -29.39
N GLN A 608 66.59 30.74 -28.24
CA GLN A 608 67.84 30.88 -27.43
C GLN A 608 68.13 32.25 -26.73
N ASP A 609 68.69 32.39 -25.51
CA ASP A 609 69.34 31.51 -24.52
C ASP A 609 69.22 32.10 -23.08
N GLN A 610 69.74 31.38 -22.06
CA GLN A 610 70.33 31.93 -20.80
C GLN A 610 69.39 32.64 -19.77
N LEU A 611 69.71 32.79 -18.47
CA LEU A 611 70.95 32.59 -17.68
C LEU A 611 70.63 32.14 -16.22
N GLU A 612 71.66 31.73 -15.46
CA GLU A 612 71.70 31.48 -13.99
C GLU A 612 71.86 32.83 -13.20
N PRO A 613 72.21 32.94 -11.87
CA PRO A 613 72.56 31.94 -10.84
C PRO A 613 72.12 32.23 -9.36
N ASP A 614 72.68 31.43 -8.43
CA ASP A 614 73.08 31.70 -7.02
C ASP A 614 72.06 31.99 -5.87
N GLU A 615 71.91 30.96 -5.01
CA GLU A 615 72.40 30.83 -3.61
C GLU A 615 72.96 32.10 -2.86
N PRO A 616 73.02 32.15 -1.48
CA PRO A 616 73.86 31.18 -0.73
C PRO A 616 73.65 30.89 0.79
N LYS A 617 74.23 29.74 1.25
CA LYS A 617 74.68 29.37 2.64
C LYS A 617 73.60 29.21 3.73
N GLY A 618 73.74 28.35 4.78
CA GLY A 618 74.75 27.37 5.24
C GLY A 618 74.19 26.64 6.51
N ASN A 619 74.80 25.67 7.21
CA ASN A 619 76.21 25.28 7.36
C ASN A 619 76.35 23.93 8.16
N LYS A 620 77.28 23.02 7.79
CA LYS A 620 78.06 22.07 8.68
C LYS A 620 77.33 20.89 9.41
N LEU A 621 77.93 19.73 9.77
CA LEU A 621 79.30 19.15 9.66
C LEU A 621 79.33 17.58 9.80
N GLN A 622 80.24 16.87 9.09
CA GLN A 622 81.18 15.74 9.43
C GLN A 622 80.85 14.65 10.53
N ASN A 623 81.45 13.43 10.61
CA ASN A 623 82.38 12.62 9.76
C ASN A 623 82.55 11.14 10.28
N HIS A 624 83.05 10.25 9.39
CA HIS A 624 83.96 9.09 9.60
C HIS A 624 83.56 7.73 10.25
N ASP A 625 84.29 6.69 9.78
CA ASP A 625 84.58 5.35 10.38
C ASP A 625 83.41 4.33 10.55
N GLN A 626 83.60 2.99 10.64
CA GLN A 626 84.57 2.02 10.06
C GLN A 626 83.99 0.56 10.16
N GLN A 627 84.58 -0.40 9.42
CA GLN A 627 84.56 -1.88 9.60
C GLN A 627 83.28 -2.76 9.52
N GLU A 628 83.47 -3.91 8.84
CA GLU A 628 83.19 -5.33 9.22
C GLU A 628 82.26 -5.66 10.43
N SER A 629 81.45 -6.75 10.45
CA SER A 629 81.46 -8.00 9.65
C SER A 629 80.10 -8.77 9.64
N GLN A 630 79.92 -9.62 8.61
CA GLN A 630 79.31 -10.98 8.51
C GLN A 630 78.25 -11.47 9.55
N VAL A 631 77.26 -12.34 9.24
CA VAL A 631 77.35 -13.64 8.52
C VAL A 631 76.03 -14.05 7.81
N GLN A 632 76.13 -14.34 6.48
CA GLN A 632 75.42 -15.32 5.60
C GLN A 632 73.87 -15.50 5.66
N GLY A 633 73.15 -15.75 4.56
CA GLY A 633 73.43 -15.83 3.10
C GLY A 633 72.20 -15.27 2.30
N ILE A 634 72.20 -14.87 1.02
CA ILE A 634 72.86 -15.38 -0.23
C ILE A 634 72.46 -16.85 -0.46
N ASP A 635 71.89 -17.31 -1.58
CA ASP A 635 72.10 -17.06 -3.04
C ASP A 635 70.76 -17.00 -3.84
N ASN A 636 70.61 -16.19 -4.91
CA ASN A 636 70.95 -16.41 -6.35
C ASN A 636 70.31 -17.66 -7.01
N ALA A 637 70.00 -17.72 -8.32
CA ALA A 637 69.74 -16.75 -9.41
C ALA A 637 69.38 -17.57 -10.69
N THR A 638 69.05 -16.93 -11.83
CA THR A 638 69.13 -17.50 -13.22
C THR A 638 68.20 -18.71 -13.55
N PHE A 639 67.84 -19.07 -14.80
CA PHE A 639 67.69 -18.38 -16.11
C PHE A 639 66.81 -19.28 -17.03
N ASN A 640 66.02 -18.70 -17.94
CA ASN A 640 65.36 -19.37 -19.09
C ASN A 640 64.39 -20.55 -18.74
N ASP A 641 63.66 -21.21 -19.66
CA ASP A 641 63.56 -21.07 -21.13
C ASP A 641 62.10 -21.24 -21.65
N GLU A 642 61.91 -21.15 -22.97
CA GLU A 642 60.62 -21.10 -23.67
C GLU A 642 59.87 -22.45 -23.87
N THR A 643 58.67 -22.33 -24.47
CA THR A 643 57.98 -23.26 -25.39
C THR A 643 57.02 -24.37 -24.89
N LYS A 644 55.79 -24.27 -25.46
CA LYS A 644 54.99 -25.35 -26.11
C LYS A 644 54.23 -26.38 -25.23
N ASP A 645 53.09 -26.95 -25.68
CA ASP A 645 52.32 -26.73 -26.92
C ASP A 645 50.79 -26.97 -26.76
N LYS A 646 50.00 -26.54 -27.76
CA LYS A 646 48.60 -26.97 -28.03
C LYS A 646 48.62 -28.25 -28.93
N PRO A 647 47.53 -29.05 -29.12
CA PRO A 647 46.10 -28.68 -29.28
C PRO A 647 45.11 -29.61 -28.50
N GLU A 648 43.77 -29.50 -28.42
CA GLU A 648 42.66 -28.91 -29.21
C GLU A 648 42.16 -29.77 -30.40
N ILE A 649 40.96 -30.40 -30.33
CA ILE A 649 40.06 -30.79 -31.47
C ILE A 649 38.75 -31.54 -31.03
N LEU A 650 37.60 -31.06 -31.53
CA LEU A 650 36.28 -31.67 -31.92
C LEU A 650 35.45 -32.69 -31.09
N ASN A 651 34.13 -32.39 -31.04
CA ASN A 651 32.92 -33.21 -31.36
C ASN A 651 32.50 -34.46 -30.54
N THR A 652 31.23 -34.97 -30.58
CA THR A 652 29.85 -34.41 -30.67
C THR A 652 28.84 -35.56 -30.38
N THR A 653 27.78 -35.36 -29.56
CA THR A 653 26.63 -36.30 -29.35
C THR A 653 26.97 -37.71 -28.78
N GLN A 654 26.06 -38.60 -28.33
CA GLN A 654 24.58 -38.62 -28.27
C GLN A 654 24.04 -39.34 -26.99
N THR A 655 22.78 -39.81 -27.01
CA THR A 655 21.84 -40.14 -25.91
C THR A 655 21.87 -41.56 -25.29
N ASP A 656 21.34 -41.62 -24.05
CA ASP A 656 20.41 -42.62 -23.45
C ASP A 656 20.79 -44.07 -23.02
N THR A 657 20.56 -44.28 -21.70
CA THR A 657 19.69 -45.31 -21.06
C THR A 657 19.87 -46.82 -21.30
N PHE A 658 20.06 -47.57 -20.20
CA PHE A 658 19.53 -48.94 -20.06
C PHE A 658 19.12 -49.31 -18.61
N GLN A 659 18.13 -50.19 -18.45
CA GLN A 659 17.69 -50.76 -17.15
C GLN A 659 17.94 -52.28 -17.13
N SER A 660 18.39 -52.85 -16.00
CA SER A 660 18.30 -54.29 -15.62
C SER A 660 19.06 -54.54 -14.30
N LEU A 661 18.72 -55.44 -13.35
CA LEU A 661 17.48 -56.15 -12.95
C LEU A 661 17.67 -56.70 -11.50
N LEU A 662 16.67 -57.44 -11.00
CA LEU A 662 16.68 -58.44 -9.90
C LEU A 662 16.17 -58.05 -8.49
N LYS A 663 15.55 -59.08 -7.87
CA LYS A 663 15.04 -59.18 -6.49
C LYS A 663 15.53 -60.55 -5.96
N THR A 664 15.77 -60.72 -4.66
CA THR A 664 15.07 -61.70 -3.75
C THR A 664 15.72 -61.92 -2.36
N LYS A 665 14.93 -61.63 -1.30
CA LYS A 665 14.64 -62.41 -0.07
C LYS A 665 15.69 -63.19 0.79
N THR A 666 15.43 -63.10 2.11
CA THR A 666 15.47 -64.11 3.22
C THR A 666 16.63 -64.16 4.25
N ASN A 667 16.30 -64.70 5.45
CA ASN A 667 16.85 -64.43 6.79
C ASN A 667 17.86 -65.49 7.31
N GLN A 668 18.61 -65.19 8.38
CA GLN A 668 18.74 -66.01 9.62
C GLN A 668 19.51 -65.30 10.79
N GLU A 669 19.65 -65.93 11.96
CA GLU A 669 20.02 -65.33 13.29
C GLU A 669 21.26 -66.01 13.95
N THR A 670 21.90 -65.37 14.98
CA THR A 670 22.21 -65.92 16.36
C THR A 670 23.38 -65.23 17.16
N THR A 671 23.18 -65.05 18.50
CA THR A 671 24.07 -65.12 19.74
C THR A 671 25.62 -64.88 19.73
N GLU A 672 26.38 -64.52 20.82
CA GLU A 672 26.19 -64.15 22.26
C GLU A 672 27.50 -63.54 22.92
N LYS A 673 27.38 -62.76 24.04
CA LYS A 673 28.23 -62.64 25.30
C LYS A 673 29.78 -62.44 25.27
N ASP A 674 30.53 -62.03 26.34
CA ASP A 674 30.26 -61.54 27.73
C ASP A 674 31.47 -60.76 28.38
N SER A 675 31.25 -59.97 29.47
CA SER A 675 32.20 -59.61 30.60
C SER A 675 33.55 -58.85 30.31
N GLN A 676 34.38 -58.23 31.20
CA GLN A 676 34.46 -57.66 32.59
C GLN A 676 35.89 -57.01 32.80
N ILE A 677 36.34 -56.20 33.80
CA ILE A 677 35.80 -55.25 34.83
C ILE A 677 36.98 -54.37 35.44
N GLU A 678 36.72 -53.16 36.01
CA GLU A 678 37.52 -52.35 37.02
C GLU A 678 39.01 -51.87 36.75
N ALA A 679 39.60 -50.80 37.35
CA ALA A 679 39.15 -49.65 38.20
C ALA A 679 40.21 -48.49 38.34
N GLN A 680 39.77 -47.30 38.83
CA GLN A 680 40.49 -46.16 39.50
C GLN A 680 41.55 -45.34 38.69
N GLN A 681 41.42 -44.00 38.48
CA GLN A 681 41.53 -42.80 39.37
C GLN A 681 43.00 -42.36 39.65
N GLN A 682 43.46 -41.08 39.56
CA GLN A 682 42.84 -39.73 39.41
C GLN A 682 43.68 -38.77 38.50
N HIS A 683 43.06 -37.68 37.99
CA HIS A 683 43.54 -36.31 37.59
C HIS A 683 45.02 -36.02 37.15
N GLU A 684 45.34 -35.06 36.25
CA GLU A 684 44.71 -33.76 35.98
C GLU A 684 44.96 -33.16 34.55
N SER A 685 43.94 -32.49 33.98
CA SER A 685 43.97 -31.45 32.90
C SER A 685 44.38 -31.77 31.44
N THR A 686 43.81 -30.94 30.53
CA THR A 686 44.11 -30.69 29.10
C THR A 686 44.34 -31.89 28.16
N SER A 687 43.43 -32.29 27.24
CA SER A 687 42.67 -31.59 26.18
C SER A 687 43.44 -31.34 24.86
N GLU A 688 43.38 -32.29 23.91
CA GLU A 688 42.83 -32.02 22.56
C GLU A 688 42.59 -33.30 21.71
N GLU A 689 41.79 -33.11 20.66
CA GLU A 689 41.62 -33.92 19.43
C GLU A 689 40.99 -35.33 19.38
N THR A 690 40.32 -35.55 18.23
CA THR A 690 39.84 -36.81 17.61
C THR A 690 38.79 -37.69 18.33
N LEU A 691 37.57 -37.68 17.76
CA LEU A 691 36.74 -38.89 17.69
C LEU A 691 36.35 -39.19 16.24
N GLY A 692 36.81 -40.32 15.71
CA GLY A 692 36.51 -40.78 14.35
C GLY A 692 35.12 -41.40 14.22
N SER A 693 34.52 -41.30 13.03
CA SER A 693 33.21 -41.85 12.71
C SER A 693 33.18 -43.39 12.80
N THR A 694 32.73 -43.93 13.93
CA THR A 694 32.40 -45.36 14.10
C THR A 694 30.94 -45.47 14.53
N ILE A 695 30.16 -46.35 13.89
CA ILE A 695 28.72 -46.53 14.16
C ILE A 695 28.52 -47.69 15.16
N PRO A 696 27.97 -47.46 16.37
CA PRO A 696 27.49 -48.52 17.25
C PRO A 696 26.18 -49.13 16.75
N LYS A 697 25.91 -50.38 17.13
CA LYS A 697 24.67 -51.11 16.77
C LYS A 697 23.48 -50.69 17.63
N GLU A 698 22.28 -51.10 17.22
CA GLU A 698 21.02 -50.88 17.93
C GLU A 698 21.05 -51.41 19.38
N SER A 699 20.41 -50.67 20.30
CA SER A 699 19.97 -51.18 21.60
C SER A 699 18.49 -51.60 21.56
N THR A 700 18.13 -52.63 22.33
CA THR A 700 16.91 -53.42 22.12
C THR A 700 15.67 -52.90 22.87
N GLU A 701 15.27 -51.64 22.65
CA GLU A 701 13.99 -51.09 23.16
C GLU A 701 13.06 -50.49 22.08
N SER A 702 13.47 -50.49 20.80
CA SER A 702 12.71 -49.89 19.69
C SER A 702 11.51 -50.69 19.18
N LYS A 703 11.24 -51.90 19.71
CA LYS A 703 10.21 -52.82 19.20
C LYS A 703 8.85 -52.69 19.91
N ASN A 704 8.17 -51.55 19.78
CA ASN A 704 6.70 -51.47 19.89
C ASN A 704 6.11 -50.13 19.38
N ALA A 705 6.25 -49.84 18.09
CA ALA A 705 5.76 -48.60 17.47
C ALA A 705 4.88 -48.82 16.22
N TRP A 706 3.83 -49.65 16.33
CA TRP A 706 2.73 -49.64 15.34
C TRP A 706 1.36 -49.77 16.03
N LYS A 707 0.79 -48.63 16.43
CA LYS A 707 -0.60 -48.57 16.92
C LYS A 707 -1.57 -48.76 15.75
N SER A 708 -2.55 -49.65 15.93
CA SER A 708 -3.61 -49.90 14.93
C SER A 708 -4.72 -48.85 15.03
N GLN A 709 -5.62 -48.81 14.04
CA GLN A 709 -6.80 -47.91 14.02
C GLN A 709 -7.66 -48.02 15.29
N LYS A 710 -7.63 -49.16 16.00
CA LYS A 710 -8.34 -49.34 17.27
C LYS A 710 -7.79 -48.42 18.37
N ALA A 711 -6.48 -48.26 18.48
CA ALA A 711 -5.87 -47.36 19.45
C ALA A 711 -6.15 -45.88 19.11
N GLN A 712 -6.23 -45.53 17.83
CA GLN A 712 -6.67 -44.20 17.39
C GLN A 712 -8.12 -43.92 17.81
N SER A 713 -9.00 -44.93 17.74
CA SER A 713 -10.38 -44.86 18.24
C SER A 713 -10.51 -44.88 19.77
N GLU A 714 -9.49 -45.31 20.52
CA GLU A 714 -9.52 -45.30 21.99
C GLU A 714 -8.97 -43.98 22.54
N ASN A 715 -7.91 -43.40 21.94
CA ASN A 715 -7.52 -42.00 22.17
C ASN A 715 -8.70 -41.02 21.90
N GLU A 716 -9.49 -41.26 20.86
CA GLU A 716 -10.70 -40.48 20.53
C GLU A 716 -11.80 -40.60 21.62
N LYS A 717 -11.91 -41.76 22.29
CA LYS A 717 -12.86 -41.99 23.39
C LYS A 717 -12.37 -41.40 24.71
N GLU A 718 -11.06 -41.38 24.93
CA GLU A 718 -10.43 -40.81 26.13
C GLU A 718 -10.58 -39.29 26.12
N ARG A 719 -10.30 -38.62 24.99
CA ARG A 719 -10.59 -37.19 24.78
C ARG A 719 -12.05 -36.81 25.08
N ARG A 720 -13.01 -37.66 24.67
CA ARG A 720 -14.45 -37.45 24.93
C ARG A 720 -14.87 -37.68 26.39
N ARG A 721 -14.01 -38.25 27.24
CA ARG A 721 -14.22 -38.28 28.69
C ARG A 721 -13.72 -36.99 29.33
N ASP A 722 -12.54 -36.52 28.95
CA ASP A 722 -11.95 -35.31 29.54
C ASP A 722 -12.77 -34.05 29.22
N GLU A 723 -13.40 -33.99 28.04
CA GLU A 723 -14.39 -32.93 27.68
C GLU A 723 -15.60 -32.85 28.63
N SER A 724 -15.89 -33.90 29.41
CA SER A 724 -16.97 -33.90 30.41
C SER A 724 -16.55 -33.40 31.79
N SER A 725 -15.25 -33.25 32.05
CA SER A 725 -14.71 -32.76 33.31
C SER A 725 -13.98 -31.43 33.12
N GLY A 726 -14.66 -30.32 33.40
CA GLY A 726 -14.10 -28.97 33.35
C GLY A 726 -13.06 -28.71 34.43
N LYS A 727 -11.89 -29.34 34.31
CA LYS A 727 -10.68 -29.08 35.11
C LYS A 727 -9.73 -28.16 34.35
N GLU A 728 -8.96 -27.38 35.11
CA GLU A 728 -8.02 -26.39 34.61
C GLU A 728 -6.82 -27.06 33.90
N GLY A 729 -6.07 -26.25 33.13
CA GLY A 729 -5.19 -26.72 32.05
C GLY A 729 -4.23 -27.87 32.43
N LEU A 730 -4.28 -28.94 31.64
CA LEU A 730 -3.52 -30.20 31.82
C LEU A 730 -1.99 -30.04 31.94
N TYR A 731 -1.46 -28.88 31.55
CA TYR A 731 -0.03 -28.52 31.61
C TYR A 731 0.21 -27.15 32.30
N GLY A 732 -0.73 -26.67 33.11
CA GLY A 732 -0.63 -25.38 33.82
C GLY A 732 -0.89 -24.12 32.98
N TYR A 733 -0.88 -24.23 31.65
CA TYR A 733 -1.21 -23.13 30.73
C TYR A 733 -2.71 -23.10 30.39
N THR A 734 -3.28 -21.89 30.35
CA THR A 734 -4.64 -21.61 29.87
C THR A 734 -4.58 -20.66 28.67
N TRP A 735 -5.30 -21.00 27.60
CA TRP A 735 -5.29 -20.26 26.34
C TRP A 735 -6.67 -19.64 26.03
N HIS A 736 -6.65 -18.45 25.44
CA HIS A 736 -7.86 -17.70 25.07
C HIS A 736 -7.78 -17.21 23.61
N LEU A 737 -8.93 -16.95 22.98
CA LEU A 737 -8.98 -16.27 21.69
C LEU A 737 -8.64 -14.78 21.83
N CYS A 738 -7.89 -14.24 20.87
CA CYS A 738 -7.60 -12.82 20.82
C CYS A 738 -8.88 -12.00 20.62
N ASN A 739 -9.15 -11.08 21.55
CA ASN A 739 -10.33 -10.20 21.54
C ASN A 739 -9.99 -8.88 20.83
N VAL A 740 -9.97 -8.90 19.50
CA VAL A 740 -9.37 -7.86 18.65
C VAL A 740 -10.21 -7.58 17.40
N THR A 741 -10.23 -6.31 16.98
CA THR A 741 -11.01 -5.80 15.84
C THR A 741 -10.62 -6.45 14.50
N ALA A 742 -9.34 -6.80 14.32
CA ALA A 742 -8.84 -7.51 13.13
C ALA A 742 -9.20 -9.02 13.06
N GLY A 743 -9.85 -9.58 14.10
CA GLY A 743 -10.37 -10.96 14.11
C GLY A 743 -9.35 -12.02 13.65
N PRO A 744 -9.63 -12.78 12.57
CA PRO A 744 -8.73 -13.83 12.08
C PRO A 744 -7.46 -13.29 11.40
N ASP A 745 -7.37 -12.00 11.08
CA ASP A 745 -6.26 -11.40 10.33
C ASP A 745 -5.42 -10.43 11.18
N TYR A 746 -5.41 -10.68 12.49
CA TYR A 746 -4.65 -9.94 13.51
C TYR A 746 -3.13 -10.11 13.36
N ILE A 747 -2.43 -8.99 13.27
CA ILE A 747 -0.97 -8.87 13.25
C ILE A 747 -0.61 -7.91 14.40
N PRO A 748 -0.12 -8.41 15.56
CA PRO A 748 -0.03 -7.61 16.78
C PRO A 748 0.75 -6.31 16.64
N CYS A 749 1.83 -6.30 15.86
CA CYS A 749 2.65 -5.10 15.61
C CYS A 749 2.10 -4.15 14.54
N LEU A 750 0.98 -4.45 13.87
CA LEU A 750 0.35 -3.55 12.89
C LEU A 750 -1.07 -3.13 13.34
N ASP A 751 -1.74 -3.95 14.16
CA ASP A 751 -3.08 -3.71 14.69
C ASP A 751 -3.07 -3.17 16.14
N ASN A 752 -1.94 -2.65 16.62
CA ASN A 752 -1.80 -2.10 17.97
C ASN A 752 -2.50 -0.73 18.11
N GLU A 753 -3.82 -0.76 18.29
CA GLU A 753 -4.64 0.44 18.48
C GLU A 753 -4.11 1.38 19.58
N LYS A 754 -3.47 0.85 20.65
CA LYS A 754 -2.96 1.64 21.78
C LYS A 754 -1.71 2.44 21.42
N ALA A 755 -0.91 1.99 20.46
CA ALA A 755 0.20 2.76 19.90
C ALA A 755 -0.25 3.68 18.76
N LEU A 756 -1.10 3.20 17.84
CA LEU A 756 -1.62 3.98 16.72
C LEU A 756 -2.36 5.25 17.19
N LYS A 757 -3.13 5.17 18.29
CA LYS A 757 -3.81 6.32 18.91
C LYS A 757 -2.87 7.34 19.58
N LYS A 758 -1.57 7.03 19.74
CA LYS A 758 -0.53 7.95 20.27
C LYS A 758 0.23 8.69 19.15
N LEU A 759 0.03 8.34 17.88
CA LEU A 759 0.76 8.94 16.75
C LEU A 759 0.37 10.41 16.54
N ARG A 760 1.38 11.27 16.36
CA ARG A 760 1.20 12.72 16.10
C ARG A 760 0.94 13.05 14.62
N SER A 761 1.19 12.09 13.74
CA SER A 761 1.16 12.23 12.28
C SER A 761 0.86 10.87 11.64
N THR A 762 0.26 10.91 10.45
CA THR A 762 0.07 9.78 9.55
C THR A 762 0.63 10.04 8.14
N ARG A 763 1.28 11.20 7.94
CA ARG A 763 1.75 11.77 6.66
C ARG A 763 2.75 10.87 5.94
N HIS A 764 3.64 10.22 6.68
CA HIS A 764 4.74 9.40 6.15
C HIS A 764 4.43 7.91 6.35
N PHE A 765 3.15 7.54 6.32
CA PHE A 765 2.66 6.19 6.60
C PHE A 765 3.10 5.60 7.95
N GLU A 766 3.41 6.43 8.95
CA GLU A 766 3.85 6.01 10.29
C GLU A 766 2.84 5.01 10.91
N HIS A 767 1.55 5.24 10.65
CA HIS A 767 0.42 4.38 11.05
C HIS A 767 0.37 2.99 10.38
N ARG A 768 1.27 2.67 9.45
CA ARG A 768 1.42 1.36 8.79
C ARG A 768 2.77 0.70 9.06
N GLU A 769 3.59 1.32 9.91
CA GLU A 769 4.86 0.76 10.41
C GLU A 769 4.64 -0.19 11.59
N ARG A 770 5.71 -0.85 12.07
CA ARG A 770 5.64 -1.73 13.24
C ARG A 770 5.53 -0.94 14.53
N HIS A 771 4.43 -1.15 15.25
CA HIS A 771 4.16 -0.66 16.60
C HIS A 771 3.81 -1.83 17.52
N CYS A 772 4.81 -2.59 17.96
CA CYS A 772 4.56 -3.79 18.77
C CYS A 772 3.98 -3.45 20.16
N PRO A 773 3.13 -4.33 20.74
CA PRO A 773 2.71 -4.22 22.15
C PRO A 773 3.90 -4.35 23.11
N GLU A 774 3.78 -3.75 24.30
CA GLU A 774 4.82 -3.79 25.35
C GLU A 774 5.00 -5.20 25.95
N GLU A 775 3.92 -6.00 26.03
CA GLU A 775 3.97 -7.44 26.29
C GLU A 775 3.46 -8.23 25.08
N GLY A 776 4.18 -9.28 24.68
CA GLY A 776 3.78 -10.16 23.57
C GLY A 776 2.45 -10.89 23.85
N PRO A 777 1.50 -10.96 22.90
CA PRO A 777 0.20 -11.57 23.17
C PRO A 777 0.27 -13.06 23.51
N THR A 778 -0.44 -13.46 24.57
CA THR A 778 -0.64 -14.86 24.99
C THR A 778 -1.97 -15.45 24.50
N CYS A 779 -2.57 -14.84 23.48
CA CYS A 779 -3.86 -15.24 22.90
C CYS A 779 -3.69 -15.88 21.52
N LEU A 780 -4.66 -16.72 21.12
CA LEU A 780 -4.66 -17.39 19.83
C LEU A 780 -5.59 -16.68 18.84
N VAL A 781 -5.11 -16.48 17.62
CA VAL A 781 -5.91 -15.90 16.53
C VAL A 781 -6.89 -16.94 15.98
N PRO A 782 -8.20 -16.62 15.85
CA PRO A 782 -9.21 -17.56 15.36
C PRO A 782 -8.98 -17.95 13.89
N LEU A 783 -9.58 -19.07 13.48
CA LEU A 783 -9.58 -19.51 12.09
C LEU A 783 -10.73 -18.83 11.31
N PRO A 784 -10.56 -18.49 10.01
CA PRO A 784 -11.64 -18.04 9.15
C PRO A 784 -12.80 -19.05 9.10
N LYS A 785 -14.04 -18.55 9.01
CA LYS A 785 -15.23 -19.40 8.98
C LYS A 785 -15.22 -20.26 7.71
N GLY A 786 -15.14 -21.59 7.89
CA GLY A 786 -15.06 -22.54 6.77
C GLY A 786 -13.70 -22.57 6.08
N TYR A 787 -12.61 -22.25 6.81
CA TYR A 787 -11.22 -22.45 6.39
C TYR A 787 -10.99 -23.85 5.80
N LYS A 788 -10.17 -23.92 4.75
CA LYS A 788 -9.81 -25.16 4.05
C LYS A 788 -8.29 -25.30 3.99
N ARG A 789 -7.76 -26.53 3.89
CA ARG A 789 -6.32 -26.72 3.68
C ARG A 789 -5.88 -26.06 2.36
N PRO A 790 -4.72 -25.36 2.31
CA PRO A 790 -4.27 -24.64 1.12
C PRO A 790 -4.13 -25.52 -0.12
N ILE A 791 -4.15 -24.89 -1.29
CA ILE A 791 -3.97 -25.58 -2.57
C ILE A 791 -2.47 -25.85 -2.80
N SER A 792 -2.10 -27.09 -3.13
CA SER A 792 -0.70 -27.46 -3.37
C SER A 792 -0.07 -26.68 -4.54
N TRP A 793 1.20 -26.30 -4.39
CA TRP A 793 1.99 -25.68 -5.46
C TRP A 793 2.15 -26.66 -6.66
N PRO A 794 2.16 -26.19 -7.93
CA PRO A 794 2.06 -24.81 -8.39
C PRO A 794 0.62 -24.28 -8.52
N LYS A 795 -0.41 -25.10 -8.27
CA LYS A 795 -1.81 -24.69 -8.49
C LYS A 795 -2.24 -23.52 -7.58
N SER A 796 -1.61 -23.36 -6.42
CA SER A 796 -1.79 -22.18 -5.54
C SER A 796 -1.36 -20.86 -6.18
N ARG A 797 -0.37 -20.85 -7.07
CA ARG A 797 0.10 -19.62 -7.75
C ARG A 797 -1.04 -18.92 -8.46
N ASP A 798 -1.96 -19.67 -9.04
CA ASP A 798 -2.99 -19.16 -9.96
C ASP A 798 -4.40 -19.24 -9.36
N LYS A 799 -4.60 -19.90 -8.20
CA LYS A 799 -5.85 -19.84 -7.41
C LYS A 799 -5.70 -20.27 -5.94
N ILE A 800 -6.55 -19.73 -5.07
CA ILE A 800 -6.68 -20.09 -3.65
C ILE A 800 -8.16 -20.29 -3.27
N TRP A 801 -8.44 -20.81 -2.07
CA TRP A 801 -9.80 -20.87 -1.53
C TRP A 801 -10.28 -19.49 -1.06
N TYR A 802 -11.52 -19.11 -1.40
CA TYR A 802 -12.13 -17.88 -0.93
C TYR A 802 -12.18 -17.80 0.61
N ASN A 803 -12.66 -18.85 1.27
CA ASN A 803 -12.81 -18.88 2.74
C ASN A 803 -11.50 -18.71 3.52
N ASN A 804 -10.33 -18.91 2.89
CA ASN A 804 -9.04 -18.75 3.55
C ASN A 804 -8.61 -17.28 3.65
N VAL A 805 -9.06 -16.46 2.69
CA VAL A 805 -8.82 -15.01 2.62
C VAL A 805 -10.12 -14.35 2.12
N PRO A 806 -11.16 -14.25 2.97
CA PRO A 806 -12.54 -13.94 2.57
C PRO A 806 -12.78 -12.43 2.32
N HIS A 807 -11.92 -11.83 1.49
CA HIS A 807 -11.84 -10.40 1.23
C HIS A 807 -12.12 -10.11 -0.25
N THR A 808 -13.36 -9.75 -0.59
CA THR A 808 -13.77 -9.52 -2.00
C THR A 808 -13.33 -8.17 -2.56
N LYS A 809 -13.12 -7.15 -1.71
CA LYS A 809 -12.77 -5.76 -2.07
C LYS A 809 -11.78 -5.65 -3.23
N LEU A 810 -10.67 -6.39 -3.20
CA LEU A 810 -9.64 -6.31 -4.25
C LEU A 810 -10.11 -6.88 -5.59
N ALA A 811 -10.93 -7.94 -5.58
CA ALA A 811 -11.51 -8.52 -6.80
C ALA A 811 -12.61 -7.61 -7.39
N GLU A 812 -13.38 -6.92 -6.54
CA GLU A 812 -14.37 -5.91 -6.95
C GLU A 812 -13.68 -4.69 -7.58
N PHE A 813 -12.73 -4.06 -6.87
CA PHE A 813 -12.05 -2.85 -7.34
C PHE A 813 -11.04 -3.07 -8.48
N LYS A 814 -10.44 -4.27 -8.61
CA LYS A 814 -9.36 -4.57 -9.58
C LYS A 814 -9.63 -5.75 -10.53
N GLY A 815 -10.83 -6.35 -10.52
CA GLY A 815 -11.16 -7.51 -11.37
C GLY A 815 -10.96 -7.28 -12.88
N HIS A 816 -11.20 -6.05 -13.34
CA HIS A 816 -10.96 -5.62 -14.72
C HIS A 816 -9.46 -5.59 -15.11
N GLN A 817 -8.54 -5.53 -14.14
CA GLN A 817 -7.08 -5.46 -14.38
C GLN A 817 -6.40 -6.83 -14.33
N ASN A 818 -7.18 -7.93 -14.32
CA ASN A 818 -6.68 -9.30 -14.22
C ASN A 818 -5.82 -9.59 -12.95
N TRP A 819 -6.02 -8.83 -11.86
CA TRP A 819 -5.36 -9.07 -10.57
C TRP A 819 -5.93 -10.31 -9.87
N VAL A 820 -7.23 -10.25 -9.52
CA VAL A 820 -7.96 -11.30 -8.79
C VAL A 820 -9.38 -11.39 -9.36
N LYS A 821 -9.93 -12.61 -9.50
CA LYS A 821 -11.33 -12.84 -9.89
C LYS A 821 -11.95 -13.92 -9.00
N VAL A 822 -13.16 -13.67 -8.48
CA VAL A 822 -13.96 -14.67 -7.75
C VAL A 822 -14.53 -15.68 -8.75
N SER A 823 -14.43 -16.98 -8.44
CA SER A 823 -14.89 -18.08 -9.31
C SER A 823 -15.39 -19.24 -8.45
N GLY A 824 -16.65 -19.16 -8.02
CA GLY A 824 -17.23 -20.07 -7.02
C GLY A 824 -16.43 -20.02 -5.71
N ASP A 825 -16.11 -21.19 -5.15
CA ASP A 825 -15.29 -21.37 -3.94
C ASP A 825 -13.84 -20.81 -4.02
N PHE A 826 -13.40 -20.29 -5.17
CA PHE A 826 -12.02 -19.90 -5.42
C PHE A 826 -11.84 -18.39 -5.69
N LEU A 827 -10.74 -17.84 -5.21
CA LEU A 827 -10.13 -16.63 -5.77
C LEU A 827 -9.06 -17.06 -6.77
N THR A 828 -9.10 -16.49 -7.98
CA THR A 828 -8.23 -16.86 -9.10
C THR A 828 -7.36 -15.67 -9.52
N PHE A 829 -6.11 -15.93 -9.90
CA PHE A 829 -5.10 -14.91 -10.18
C PHE A 829 -4.54 -15.12 -11.60
N PRO A 830 -5.05 -14.41 -12.62
CA PRO A 830 -4.58 -14.53 -14.00
C PRO A 830 -3.12 -14.07 -14.27
N GLY A 831 -2.34 -13.77 -13.24
CA GLY A 831 -0.98 -13.23 -13.36
C GLY A 831 -0.91 -11.76 -13.81
N GLY A 832 -2.04 -11.06 -13.93
CA GLY A 832 -2.11 -9.66 -14.31
C GLY A 832 -1.67 -8.68 -13.22
N GLY A 833 -1.50 -7.43 -13.63
CA GLY A 833 -1.15 -6.29 -12.77
C GLY A 833 -1.39 -4.97 -13.51
N THR A 834 -1.46 -3.82 -12.82
CA THR A 834 -1.83 -2.54 -13.46
C THR A 834 -0.83 -2.04 -14.51
N GLN A 835 0.39 -2.60 -14.57
CA GLN A 835 1.39 -2.32 -15.63
C GLN A 835 1.64 -3.54 -16.55
N PHE A 836 0.96 -4.67 -16.30
CA PHE A 836 1.08 -5.91 -17.04
C PHE A 836 -0.27 -6.62 -17.09
N ILE A 837 -1.28 -5.94 -17.65
CA ILE A 837 -2.67 -6.41 -17.74
C ILE A 837 -2.82 -7.71 -18.57
N HIS A 838 -1.88 -7.96 -19.49
CA HIS A 838 -1.76 -9.19 -20.27
C HIS A 838 -0.86 -10.27 -19.63
N GLY A 839 -0.45 -10.08 -18.37
CA GLY A 839 0.23 -11.08 -17.54
C GLY A 839 1.73 -10.83 -17.33
N ALA A 840 2.22 -11.24 -16.17
CA ALA A 840 3.59 -10.98 -15.72
C ALA A 840 4.69 -11.59 -16.62
N LEU A 841 4.45 -12.74 -17.26
CA LEU A 841 5.46 -13.42 -18.10
C LEU A 841 5.95 -12.57 -19.28
N HIS A 842 5.02 -11.99 -20.04
CA HIS A 842 5.36 -11.09 -21.15
C HIS A 842 6.18 -9.90 -20.66
N TYR A 843 5.80 -9.31 -19.52
CA TYR A 843 6.51 -8.17 -18.93
C TYR A 843 7.92 -8.54 -18.43
N ILE A 844 8.09 -9.73 -17.83
CA ILE A 844 9.41 -10.29 -17.43
C ILE A 844 10.33 -10.47 -18.65
N ASP A 845 9.79 -10.89 -19.79
CA ASP A 845 10.54 -11.03 -21.04
C ASP A 845 10.81 -9.69 -21.73
N PHE A 846 9.85 -8.77 -21.74
CA PHE A 846 10.02 -7.39 -22.19
C PHE A 846 11.17 -6.69 -21.44
N LEU A 847 11.26 -6.86 -20.12
CA LEU A 847 12.37 -6.33 -19.32
C LEU A 847 13.71 -6.98 -19.70
N GLN A 848 13.73 -8.31 -19.88
CA GLN A 848 14.93 -9.05 -20.29
C GLN A 848 15.41 -8.67 -21.70
N GLN A 849 14.50 -8.36 -22.62
CA GLN A 849 14.82 -7.84 -23.95
C GLN A 849 15.30 -6.38 -23.88
N SER A 850 14.70 -5.57 -22.99
CA SER A 850 15.05 -4.16 -22.78
C SER A 850 16.45 -3.98 -22.20
N VAL A 851 16.86 -4.83 -21.26
CA VAL A 851 18.24 -4.89 -20.73
C VAL A 851 18.71 -6.35 -20.71
N PRO A 852 19.37 -6.83 -21.79
CA PRO A 852 19.91 -8.19 -21.90
C PRO A 852 20.82 -8.59 -20.72
N ASN A 853 21.45 -7.61 -20.07
CA ASN A 853 22.34 -7.80 -18.91
C ASN A 853 21.63 -8.03 -17.56
N LEU A 854 20.29 -8.09 -17.50
CA LEU A 854 19.57 -8.58 -16.32
C LEU A 854 19.85 -10.07 -16.06
N LYS A 855 19.75 -10.90 -17.12
CA LYS A 855 20.05 -12.34 -17.11
C LYS A 855 19.40 -13.05 -15.91
N TRP A 856 18.07 -13.09 -15.91
CA TRP A 856 17.26 -13.77 -14.88
C TRP A 856 17.80 -15.20 -14.62
N GLY A 857 17.90 -15.59 -13.35
CA GLY A 857 18.41 -16.90 -12.94
C GLY A 857 19.91 -17.12 -13.18
N LYS A 858 20.67 -16.09 -13.57
CA LYS A 858 22.12 -16.18 -13.84
C LYS A 858 22.93 -15.04 -13.25
N ARG A 859 22.61 -13.78 -13.58
CA ARG A 859 23.20 -12.59 -12.94
C ARG A 859 22.29 -12.06 -11.84
N THR A 860 21.03 -11.81 -12.17
CA THR A 860 20.00 -11.47 -11.18
C THR A 860 19.40 -12.75 -10.60
N ARG A 861 19.41 -12.85 -9.27
CA ARG A 861 18.81 -13.93 -8.48
C ARG A 861 17.92 -13.41 -7.36
N VAL A 862 18.22 -12.26 -6.75
CA VAL A 862 17.43 -11.71 -5.62
C VAL A 862 16.89 -10.32 -5.92
N ILE A 863 15.55 -10.17 -5.88
CA ILE A 863 14.82 -8.94 -6.23
C ILE A 863 13.98 -8.46 -5.05
N LEU A 864 13.88 -7.13 -4.90
CA LEU A 864 12.89 -6.46 -4.04
C LEU A 864 11.76 -5.89 -4.91
N ASP A 865 10.51 -6.27 -4.66
CA ASP A 865 9.33 -5.85 -5.43
C ASP A 865 8.41 -4.96 -4.58
N VAL A 866 8.44 -3.66 -4.87
CA VAL A 866 7.87 -2.59 -4.06
C VAL A 866 6.39 -2.39 -4.37
N GLY A 867 5.54 -2.36 -3.34
CA GLY A 867 4.10 -2.09 -3.46
C GLY A 867 3.31 -3.19 -4.17
N CYS A 868 3.94 -4.34 -4.44
CA CYS A 868 3.36 -5.44 -5.20
C CYS A 868 2.55 -6.37 -4.29
N GLY A 869 1.38 -5.90 -3.85
CA GLY A 869 0.55 -6.60 -2.85
C GLY A 869 0.28 -8.07 -3.16
N VAL A 870 -0.27 -8.38 -4.34
CA VAL A 870 -0.54 -9.77 -4.77
C VAL A 870 0.70 -10.54 -5.24
N ALA A 871 1.89 -9.92 -5.29
CA ALA A 871 3.16 -10.51 -5.67
C ALA A 871 3.23 -11.22 -7.05
N SER A 872 2.37 -10.85 -8.02
CA SER A 872 2.30 -11.55 -9.31
C SER A 872 3.61 -11.54 -10.11
N PHE A 873 4.40 -10.46 -10.07
CA PHE A 873 5.71 -10.41 -10.73
C PHE A 873 6.69 -11.42 -10.11
N GLY A 874 6.81 -11.45 -8.78
CA GLY A 874 7.58 -12.47 -8.07
C GLY A 874 7.08 -13.91 -8.27
N GLY A 875 5.76 -14.11 -8.32
CA GLY A 875 5.13 -15.42 -8.50
C GLY A 875 5.48 -16.13 -9.81
N TYR A 876 5.68 -15.37 -10.89
CA TYR A 876 6.07 -15.91 -12.21
C TYR A 876 7.59 -15.89 -12.44
N LEU A 877 8.36 -15.15 -11.63
CA LEU A 877 9.84 -15.18 -11.66
C LEU A 877 10.46 -16.47 -11.11
N PHE A 878 9.70 -17.28 -10.36
CA PHE A 878 10.10 -18.65 -9.99
C PHE A 878 10.41 -19.53 -11.21
N ASP A 879 9.69 -19.34 -12.31
CA ASP A 879 9.90 -20.08 -13.57
C ASP A 879 11.19 -19.65 -14.29
N ARG A 880 11.93 -18.68 -13.73
CA ARG A 880 13.23 -18.17 -14.21
C ARG A 880 14.35 -18.28 -13.16
N ASP A 881 14.18 -19.11 -12.13
CA ASP A 881 15.11 -19.26 -11.00
C ASP A 881 15.49 -17.93 -10.31
N VAL A 882 14.53 -17.02 -10.21
CA VAL A 882 14.66 -15.76 -9.45
C VAL A 882 13.82 -15.81 -8.18
N LEU A 883 14.40 -15.35 -7.08
CA LEU A 883 13.70 -15.13 -5.82
C LEU A 883 13.36 -13.64 -5.67
N THR A 884 12.08 -13.36 -5.46
CA THR A 884 11.57 -11.99 -5.31
C THR A 884 10.92 -11.86 -3.95
N MET A 885 11.40 -10.91 -3.14
CA MET A 885 10.76 -10.49 -1.90
C MET A 885 9.80 -9.34 -2.21
N SER A 886 8.50 -9.59 -2.09
CA SER A 886 7.46 -8.59 -2.34
C SER A 886 7.06 -7.90 -1.04
N PHE A 887 6.71 -6.61 -1.05
CA PHE A 887 6.10 -6.00 0.13
C PHE A 887 5.06 -4.94 -0.22
N ALA A 888 4.04 -4.86 0.63
CA ALA A 888 3.04 -3.81 0.64
C ALA A 888 2.51 -3.65 2.09
N PRO A 889 1.97 -2.47 2.45
CA PRO A 889 1.35 -2.28 3.75
C PRO A 889 0.05 -3.09 3.87
N LYS A 890 -0.36 -3.37 5.12
CA LYS A 890 -1.77 -3.62 5.43
C LYS A 890 -2.52 -2.30 5.22
N ASP A 891 -3.49 -2.29 4.30
CA ASP A 891 -4.20 -1.09 3.84
C ASP A 891 -5.72 -1.31 3.79
N GLU A 892 -6.46 -0.39 3.17
CA GLU A 892 -7.94 -0.43 3.03
C GLU A 892 -8.48 -1.66 2.26
N HIS A 893 -7.61 -2.33 1.49
CA HIS A 893 -7.89 -3.58 0.78
C HIS A 893 -7.63 -4.83 1.67
N GLU A 894 -7.15 -4.62 2.90
CA GLU A 894 -6.98 -5.52 4.06
C GLU A 894 -6.11 -6.77 3.91
N ALA A 895 -6.05 -7.40 2.73
CA ALA A 895 -5.53 -8.75 2.54
C ALA A 895 -4.52 -8.90 1.40
N GLN A 896 -3.98 -7.80 0.85
CA GLN A 896 -3.15 -7.84 -0.37
C GLN A 896 -1.97 -8.83 -0.28
N VAL A 897 -1.12 -8.67 0.75
CA VAL A 897 0.03 -9.56 1.02
C VAL A 897 -0.41 -10.96 1.44
N GLN A 898 -1.59 -11.09 2.07
CA GLN A 898 -2.16 -12.38 2.44
C GLN A 898 -2.48 -13.24 1.21
N PHE A 899 -2.94 -12.63 0.11
CA PHE A 899 -3.10 -13.34 -1.17
C PHE A 899 -1.78 -13.89 -1.69
N ALA A 900 -0.68 -13.14 -1.65
CA ALA A 900 0.64 -13.63 -2.06
C ALA A 900 1.09 -14.84 -1.21
N LEU A 901 0.91 -14.77 0.10
CA LEU A 901 1.29 -15.82 1.04
C LEU A 901 0.40 -17.07 0.90
N GLU A 902 -0.89 -16.93 0.61
CA GLU A 902 -1.81 -18.05 0.32
C GLU A 902 -1.54 -18.69 -1.06
N ARG A 903 -1.04 -17.90 -2.03
CA ARG A 903 -0.58 -18.39 -3.34
C ARG A 903 0.77 -19.12 -3.29
N GLY A 904 1.47 -19.09 -2.15
CA GLY A 904 2.80 -19.68 -2.01
C GLY A 904 3.94 -18.83 -2.60
N ILE A 905 3.82 -17.50 -2.51
CA ILE A 905 4.76 -16.50 -3.06
C ILE A 905 5.37 -15.68 -1.89
N PRO A 906 6.69 -15.36 -1.89
CA PRO A 906 7.31 -14.59 -0.82
C PRO A 906 6.81 -13.14 -0.78
N ALA A 907 6.24 -12.77 0.36
CA ALA A 907 5.86 -11.40 0.65
C ALA A 907 5.92 -11.10 2.16
N ILE A 908 6.07 -9.83 2.52
CA ILE A 908 5.99 -9.32 3.91
C ILE A 908 5.06 -8.11 4.02
N SER A 909 4.46 -7.92 5.20
CA SER A 909 3.61 -6.77 5.49
C SER A 909 4.47 -5.63 6.03
N ALA A 910 4.82 -4.68 5.16
CA ALA A 910 5.75 -3.58 5.44
C ALA A 910 5.44 -2.34 4.59
N VAL A 911 5.94 -1.19 5.00
CA VAL A 911 5.84 0.08 4.27
C VAL A 911 7.22 0.76 4.24
N MET A 912 7.45 1.65 3.28
CA MET A 912 8.52 2.66 3.39
C MET A 912 7.89 3.92 3.96
N GLY A 913 8.12 4.15 5.26
CA GLY A 913 7.56 5.28 6.01
C GLY A 913 8.66 6.14 6.63
N SER A 914 8.80 6.10 7.95
CA SER A 914 9.83 6.79 8.70
C SER A 914 11.07 5.94 9.01
N GLN A 915 10.96 4.60 8.95
CA GLN A 915 12.02 3.65 9.32
C GLN A 915 12.70 2.98 8.12
N ARG A 916 13.94 2.53 8.32
CA ARG A 916 14.66 1.68 7.34
C ARG A 916 13.96 0.34 7.16
N LEU A 917 14.02 -0.19 5.93
CA LEU A 917 13.62 -1.56 5.61
C LEU A 917 14.55 -2.55 6.32
N GLN A 918 13.99 -3.67 6.79
CA GLN A 918 14.66 -4.70 7.59
C GLN A 918 15.63 -5.60 6.78
N PHE A 919 16.31 -5.01 5.79
CA PHE A 919 17.28 -5.62 4.89
C PHE A 919 18.64 -4.91 5.01
N PRO A 920 19.78 -5.63 4.94
CA PRO A 920 21.10 -5.00 4.99
C PRO A 920 21.35 -4.11 3.77
N CYS A 921 22.33 -3.22 3.82
CA CYS A 921 22.69 -2.43 2.63
C CYS A 921 23.27 -3.32 1.52
N ARG A 922 23.20 -2.88 0.27
CA ARG A 922 23.93 -3.47 -0.88
C ARG A 922 23.65 -4.99 -1.03
N VAL A 923 22.39 -5.43 -0.94
CA VAL A 923 21.99 -6.86 -0.98
C VAL A 923 21.15 -7.29 -2.18
N PHE A 924 20.29 -6.43 -2.73
CA PHE A 924 19.43 -6.79 -3.87
C PHE A 924 20.15 -6.60 -5.20
N ASP A 925 19.95 -7.54 -6.12
CA ASP A 925 20.49 -7.47 -7.48
C ASP A 925 19.66 -6.48 -8.34
N VAL A 926 18.35 -6.43 -8.09
CA VAL A 926 17.37 -5.52 -8.72
C VAL A 926 16.34 -5.05 -7.69
N VAL A 927 15.90 -3.80 -7.78
CA VAL A 927 14.64 -3.31 -7.17
C VAL A 927 13.62 -3.01 -8.27
N HIS A 928 12.36 -3.39 -8.06
CA HIS A 928 11.26 -3.21 -9.00
C HIS A 928 10.11 -2.42 -8.38
N CYS A 929 9.48 -1.56 -9.17
CA CYS A 929 8.24 -0.85 -8.85
C CYS A 929 7.35 -0.77 -10.10
N ALA A 930 6.18 -1.42 -10.06
CA ALA A 930 5.12 -1.32 -11.07
C ALA A 930 3.90 -0.60 -10.47
N ARG A 931 3.75 0.70 -10.78
CA ARG A 931 2.73 1.61 -10.23
C ARG A 931 2.63 1.56 -8.69
N CYS A 932 3.77 1.46 -8.02
CA CYS A 932 3.85 1.21 -6.57
C CYS A 932 3.42 2.37 -5.65
N ARG A 933 3.01 3.53 -6.22
CA ARG A 933 2.48 4.71 -5.49
C ARG A 933 3.42 5.33 -4.43
N VAL A 934 4.72 5.05 -4.52
CA VAL A 934 5.73 5.64 -3.62
C VAL A 934 6.20 7.00 -4.18
N PRO A 935 6.19 8.09 -3.38
CA PRO A 935 6.65 9.41 -3.80
C PRO A 935 8.18 9.52 -3.79
N TRP A 936 8.85 8.78 -4.68
CA TRP A 936 10.30 8.62 -4.73
C TRP A 936 11.15 9.90 -4.72
N HIS A 937 10.61 11.01 -5.22
CA HIS A 937 11.28 12.32 -5.32
C HIS A 937 10.98 13.26 -4.15
N ALA A 938 9.98 12.96 -3.32
CA ALA A 938 9.58 13.82 -2.22
C ALA A 938 10.61 13.82 -1.09
N GLU A 939 10.57 14.85 -0.25
CA GLU A 939 11.33 14.95 1.01
C GLU A 939 12.84 14.66 0.80
N ASN A 940 13.43 15.38 -0.15
CA ASN A 940 14.82 15.24 -0.59
C ASN A 940 15.21 13.83 -1.07
N GLY A 941 14.24 13.08 -1.58
CA GLY A 941 14.44 11.75 -2.15
C GLY A 941 14.56 10.63 -1.12
N MET A 942 14.15 10.85 0.13
CA MET A 942 14.44 9.95 1.27
C MET A 942 14.10 8.47 1.01
N LEU A 943 12.97 8.20 0.35
CA LEU A 943 12.53 6.84 0.03
C LEU A 943 13.34 6.19 -1.12
N LEU A 944 13.80 6.98 -2.09
CA LEU A 944 14.70 6.51 -3.16
C LEU A 944 16.14 6.33 -2.64
N LEU A 945 16.54 7.10 -1.63
CA LEU A 945 17.81 6.94 -0.94
C LEU A 945 17.86 5.66 -0.10
N GLU A 946 16.72 5.22 0.46
CA GLU A 946 16.61 3.88 1.07
C GLU A 946 16.74 2.77 0.03
N LEU A 947 16.16 2.91 -1.17
CA LEU A 947 16.46 1.99 -2.27
C LEU A 947 17.95 2.00 -2.64
N ASN A 948 18.59 3.16 -2.66
CA ASN A 948 20.03 3.27 -2.87
C ASN A 948 20.83 2.62 -1.73
N ARG A 949 20.35 2.57 -0.49
CA ARG A 949 20.99 1.80 0.59
C ARG A 949 20.97 0.30 0.28
N VAL A 950 19.80 -0.27 -0.04
CA VAL A 950 19.63 -1.73 -0.19
C VAL A 950 20.08 -2.31 -1.55
N LEU A 951 20.12 -1.50 -2.62
CA LEU A 951 20.54 -1.92 -3.96
C LEU A 951 22.07 -2.10 -4.07
N ARG A 952 22.52 -3.19 -4.70
CA ARG A 952 23.94 -3.46 -4.98
C ARG A 952 24.54 -2.44 -5.97
N PRO A 953 25.82 -2.03 -5.81
CA PRO A 953 26.55 -1.32 -6.85
C PRO A 953 26.46 -2.07 -8.20
N GLY A 954 26.14 -1.37 -9.29
CA GLY A 954 25.91 -1.97 -10.60
C GLY A 954 24.59 -2.73 -10.77
N GLY A 955 23.75 -2.79 -9.73
CA GLY A 955 22.39 -3.34 -9.76
C GLY A 955 21.40 -2.35 -10.38
N TYR A 956 20.19 -2.82 -10.69
CA TYR A 956 19.19 -2.04 -11.42
C TYR A 956 17.99 -1.63 -10.56
N PHE A 957 17.45 -0.44 -10.84
CA PHE A 957 16.09 -0.04 -10.43
C PHE A 957 15.19 -0.01 -11.66
N ILE A 958 14.09 -0.75 -11.63
CA ILE A 958 13.11 -0.84 -12.71
C ILE A 958 11.83 -0.13 -12.27
N TRP A 959 11.54 1.00 -12.90
CA TRP A 959 10.39 1.84 -12.59
C TRP A 959 9.42 1.86 -13.78
N SER A 960 8.25 1.24 -13.60
CA SER A 960 7.12 1.34 -14.54
C SER A 960 5.96 2.01 -13.82
N ALA A 961 5.71 3.28 -14.14
CA ALA A 961 4.66 4.11 -13.55
C ALA A 961 4.26 5.21 -14.53
N THR A 962 3.11 5.87 -14.31
CA THR A 962 2.59 6.90 -15.22
C THR A 962 3.59 8.02 -15.57
N PRO A 963 4.50 8.50 -14.67
CA PRO A 963 5.51 9.51 -15.03
C PRO A 963 6.47 9.09 -16.15
N VAL A 964 6.56 7.79 -16.45
CA VAL A 964 7.50 7.23 -17.42
C VAL A 964 6.93 7.21 -18.85
N TYR A 965 5.59 7.35 -19.02
CA TYR A 965 4.94 7.25 -20.33
C TYR A 965 3.73 8.17 -20.56
N GLN A 966 3.12 8.70 -19.50
CA GLN A 966 2.07 9.71 -19.62
C GLN A 966 2.69 11.12 -19.70
N LYS A 967 1.90 12.09 -20.17
CA LYS A 967 2.31 13.49 -20.37
C LYS A 967 1.41 14.46 -19.62
N LEU A 968 0.77 14.00 -18.54
CA LEU A 968 0.01 14.87 -17.65
C LEU A 968 0.99 15.83 -16.94
N PRO A 969 0.59 17.06 -16.58
CA PRO A 969 1.51 18.03 -15.97
C PRO A 969 2.19 17.49 -14.70
N GLU A 970 1.44 16.81 -13.83
CA GLU A 970 1.96 16.18 -12.62
C GLU A 970 2.93 15.04 -12.93
N ASP A 971 2.59 14.13 -13.85
CA ASP A 971 3.51 13.07 -14.31
C ASP A 971 4.83 13.65 -14.85
N VAL A 972 4.78 14.78 -15.55
CA VAL A 972 5.96 15.46 -16.10
C VAL A 972 6.77 16.16 -15.00
N GLU A 973 6.12 16.79 -14.01
CA GLU A 973 6.79 17.35 -12.83
C GLU A 973 7.49 16.25 -12.01
N ILE A 974 6.79 15.14 -11.74
CA ILE A 974 7.33 13.96 -11.05
C ILE A 974 8.50 13.35 -11.85
N TRP A 975 8.37 13.22 -13.16
CA TRP A 975 9.44 12.72 -14.04
C TRP A 975 10.67 13.63 -14.02
N ASN A 976 10.48 14.95 -14.04
CA ASN A 976 11.57 15.91 -13.99
C ASN A 976 12.27 15.91 -12.63
N ALA A 977 11.51 15.86 -11.53
CA ALA A 977 12.05 15.75 -10.17
C ALA A 977 12.83 14.44 -9.99
N MET A 978 12.28 13.31 -10.42
CA MET A 978 12.97 12.01 -10.43
C MET A 978 14.22 12.01 -11.30
N SER A 979 14.15 12.56 -12.51
CA SER A 979 15.29 12.65 -13.42
C SER A 979 16.40 13.54 -12.87
N SER A 980 16.07 14.60 -12.13
CA SER A 980 17.05 15.44 -11.43
C SER A 980 17.69 14.68 -10.26
N LEU A 981 16.88 14.10 -9.38
CA LEU A 981 17.32 13.34 -8.21
C LEU A 981 18.20 12.13 -8.59
N THR A 982 17.79 11.31 -9.57
CA THR A 982 18.60 10.15 -10.01
C THR A 982 19.95 10.56 -10.58
N LYS A 983 20.04 11.71 -11.27
CA LYS A 983 21.31 12.26 -11.77
C LYS A 983 22.19 12.76 -10.61
N ALA A 984 21.61 13.47 -9.64
CA ALA A 984 22.31 13.92 -8.44
C ALA A 984 22.79 12.74 -7.56
N MET A 985 22.08 11.61 -7.59
CA MET A 985 22.47 10.32 -7.01
C MET A 985 23.45 9.50 -7.89
N CYS A 986 23.93 10.06 -9.01
CA CYS A 986 24.83 9.40 -9.95
C CYS A 986 24.33 8.06 -10.52
N TRP A 987 23.02 7.85 -10.63
CA TRP A 987 22.44 6.66 -11.25
C TRP A 987 22.36 6.82 -12.78
N ASP A 988 22.90 5.82 -13.50
CA ASP A 988 22.81 5.80 -14.97
C ASP A 988 21.38 5.48 -15.39
N LEU A 989 20.73 6.34 -16.19
CA LEU A 989 19.52 5.95 -16.91
C LEU A 989 19.92 5.08 -18.10
N VAL A 990 19.83 3.75 -17.94
CA VAL A 990 20.30 2.77 -18.93
C VAL A 990 19.40 2.75 -20.16
N THR A 991 18.09 2.76 -19.96
CA THR A 991 17.12 2.83 -21.05
C THR A 991 15.73 3.23 -20.55
N ILE A 992 14.92 3.79 -21.45
CA ILE A 992 13.47 3.80 -21.33
C ILE A 992 12.95 2.97 -22.51
N LYS A 993 12.11 1.97 -22.23
CA LYS A 993 11.49 1.13 -23.27
C LYS A 993 9.99 1.08 -23.06
N ARG A 994 9.24 1.09 -24.17
CA ARG A 994 7.78 0.95 -24.20
C ARG A 994 7.41 -0.49 -24.49
N ASP A 995 6.63 -1.10 -23.61
CA ASP A 995 5.90 -2.34 -23.91
C ASP A 995 4.69 -1.97 -24.76
N LYS A 996 4.67 -2.41 -26.02
CA LYS A 996 3.54 -2.13 -26.92
C LYS A 996 2.27 -2.88 -26.55
N LEU A 997 2.38 -4.05 -25.92
CA LEU A 997 1.21 -4.89 -25.59
C LEU A 997 0.47 -4.33 -24.37
N ASN A 998 1.19 -4.04 -23.29
CA ASN A 998 0.60 -3.41 -22.11
C ASN A 998 0.55 -1.88 -22.19
N SER A 999 0.93 -1.28 -23.33
CA SER A 999 1.04 0.16 -23.63
C SER A 999 1.84 1.05 -22.65
N VAL A 1000 2.42 0.49 -21.58
CA VAL A 1000 3.27 1.17 -20.59
C VAL A 1000 4.71 1.35 -21.08
N SER A 1001 5.50 2.15 -20.34
CA SER A 1001 6.96 2.14 -20.43
C SER A 1001 7.62 1.85 -19.07
N ALA A 1002 8.84 1.32 -19.12
CA ALA A 1002 9.70 1.14 -17.96
C ALA A 1002 11.01 1.94 -18.17
N ALA A 1003 11.37 2.73 -17.16
CA ALA A 1003 12.67 3.38 -17.04
C ALA A 1003 13.56 2.48 -16.17
N ILE A 1004 14.73 2.13 -16.69
CA ILE A 1004 15.66 1.22 -16.04
C ILE A 1004 16.94 1.99 -15.71
N TYR A 1005 17.19 2.18 -14.43
CA TYR A 1005 18.37 2.85 -13.89
C TYR A 1005 19.39 1.83 -13.40
N ARG A 1006 20.68 2.19 -13.36
CA ARG A 1006 21.76 1.42 -12.76
C ARG A 1006 22.47 2.24 -11.69
N LYS A 1007 22.66 1.65 -10.50
CA LYS A 1007 23.46 2.26 -9.43
C LYS A 1007 24.95 2.24 -9.80
N PRO A 1008 25.74 3.30 -9.52
CA PRO A 1008 27.15 3.36 -9.90
C PRO A 1008 28.02 2.27 -9.23
N ILE A 1009 29.19 2.02 -9.82
CA ILE A 1009 30.18 1.00 -9.39
C ILE A 1009 31.51 1.58 -8.89
N THR A 1010 31.70 2.90 -8.98
CA THR A 1010 32.84 3.64 -8.40
C THR A 1010 32.32 4.92 -7.74
N ASN A 1011 33.12 5.56 -6.89
CA ASN A 1011 32.77 6.86 -6.30
C ASN A 1011 33.03 8.05 -7.24
N GLU A 1012 33.64 7.84 -8.41
CA GLU A 1012 34.10 8.92 -9.29
C GLU A 1012 33.04 9.96 -9.64
N CYS A 1013 31.78 9.54 -9.82
CA CYS A 1013 30.71 10.49 -10.06
C CYS A 1013 30.37 11.27 -8.78
N TYR A 1014 30.30 10.60 -7.62
CA TYR A 1014 30.06 11.26 -6.32
C TYR A 1014 31.13 12.33 -6.02
N ASP A 1015 32.40 12.02 -6.30
CA ASP A 1015 33.54 12.90 -6.06
C ASP A 1015 33.66 14.05 -7.09
N LYS A 1016 32.93 13.99 -8.21
CA LYS A 1016 32.84 15.02 -9.26
C LYS A 1016 31.55 15.87 -9.15
N ARG A 1017 30.76 15.73 -8.09
CA ARG A 1017 29.50 16.47 -7.90
C ARG A 1017 29.76 17.95 -7.61
N SER A 1018 29.16 18.83 -8.41
CA SER A 1018 29.15 20.29 -8.16
C SER A 1018 28.23 20.71 -7.01
N ASP A 1019 27.25 19.87 -6.66
CA ASP A 1019 26.36 20.05 -5.51
C ASP A 1019 26.22 18.74 -4.74
N ASN A 1020 26.33 18.82 -3.42
CA ASN A 1020 26.24 17.71 -2.48
C ASN A 1020 24.80 17.52 -1.94
N ASN A 1021 23.78 17.86 -2.73
CA ASN A 1021 22.40 17.50 -2.47
C ASN A 1021 21.95 16.31 -3.35
N PRO A 1022 21.53 15.15 -2.80
CA PRO A 1022 21.53 14.79 -1.38
C PRO A 1022 22.94 14.49 -0.83
N PRO A 1023 23.20 14.73 0.47
CA PRO A 1023 24.54 14.63 1.07
C PRO A 1023 25.03 13.19 1.18
N MET A 1024 26.33 13.02 1.36
CA MET A 1024 26.90 11.73 1.77
C MET A 1024 26.60 11.49 3.26
N CYS A 1025 26.32 10.24 3.64
CA CYS A 1025 26.14 9.87 5.04
C CYS A 1025 27.46 10.00 5.81
N LYS A 1026 27.38 10.33 7.11
CA LYS A 1026 28.55 10.36 8.00
C LYS A 1026 29.16 8.97 8.13
N GLU A 1027 30.46 8.88 8.38
CA GLU A 1027 31.18 7.59 8.47
C GLU A 1027 30.73 6.73 9.67
N ASN A 1028 30.11 7.35 10.69
CA ASN A 1028 29.48 6.65 11.81
C ASN A 1028 28.01 6.25 11.58
N ASP A 1029 27.48 6.43 10.36
CA ASP A 1029 26.20 5.88 9.94
C ASP A 1029 26.40 4.47 9.35
N ASP A 1030 26.27 3.44 10.19
CA ASP A 1030 26.27 2.07 9.68
C ASP A 1030 25.06 1.87 8.74
N ALA A 1031 25.36 1.43 7.52
CA ALA A 1031 24.38 1.14 6.49
C ALA A 1031 23.62 -0.18 6.72
N ASN A 1032 24.12 -1.07 7.58
CA ASN A 1032 23.51 -2.38 7.89
C ASN A 1032 22.50 -2.28 9.04
N ALA A 1033 22.70 -1.36 9.99
CA ALA A 1033 21.75 -1.04 11.05
C ALA A 1033 20.38 -0.62 10.50
N VAL A 1034 19.35 -1.37 10.90
CA VAL A 1034 17.96 -1.19 10.42
C VAL A 1034 16.88 -1.30 11.49
N TRP A 1035 17.14 -1.99 12.61
CA TRP A 1035 16.10 -2.21 13.63
C TRP A 1035 15.84 -0.93 14.44
N HIS A 1036 14.62 -0.39 14.35
CA HIS A 1036 14.22 0.95 14.83
C HIS A 1036 15.17 2.08 14.40
N VAL A 1037 15.78 1.98 13.20
CA VAL A 1037 16.65 3.03 12.65
C VAL A 1037 15.82 3.91 11.70
N PRO A 1038 15.65 5.21 11.99
CA PRO A 1038 14.96 6.13 11.09
C PRO A 1038 15.66 6.26 9.73
N LEU A 1039 14.87 6.57 8.70
CA LEU A 1039 15.38 6.97 7.40
C LEU A 1039 16.21 8.26 7.51
N ARG A 1040 17.16 8.41 6.59
CA ARG A 1040 18.05 9.57 6.47
C ARG A 1040 18.21 9.92 5.00
N ALA A 1041 18.02 11.19 4.66
CA ALA A 1041 18.23 11.69 3.30
C ALA A 1041 19.73 11.87 3.00
N CYS A 1042 20.48 10.76 2.92
CA CYS A 1042 21.89 10.75 2.58
C CYS A 1042 22.30 9.50 1.79
N MET A 1043 23.49 9.51 1.18
CA MET A 1043 24.06 8.39 0.42
C MET A 1043 25.31 7.81 1.06
N HIS A 1044 25.40 6.47 1.17
CA HIS A 1044 26.66 5.79 1.47
C HIS A 1044 27.56 5.70 0.23
N ARG A 1045 28.88 5.82 0.44
CA ARG A 1045 29.88 5.60 -0.62
C ARG A 1045 29.82 4.17 -1.17
N VAL A 1046 30.20 4.03 -2.45
CA VAL A 1046 30.54 2.72 -3.02
C VAL A 1046 31.82 2.24 -2.31
N PRO A 1047 31.90 0.97 -1.88
CA PRO A 1047 33.10 0.45 -1.23
C PRO A 1047 34.29 0.48 -2.19
N ILE A 1048 35.51 0.67 -1.68
CA ILE A 1048 36.74 0.73 -2.49
C ILE A 1048 37.79 -0.31 -2.08
N ASN A 1049 37.77 -0.80 -0.84
CA ASN A 1049 38.70 -1.83 -0.39
C ASN A 1049 38.35 -3.17 -1.09
N PRO A 1050 39.28 -3.82 -1.83
CA PRO A 1050 39.00 -5.06 -2.56
C PRO A 1050 38.52 -6.25 -1.69
N ALA A 1051 38.68 -6.17 -0.37
CA ALA A 1051 38.17 -7.13 0.61
C ALA A 1051 36.81 -6.74 1.22
N GLU A 1052 36.25 -5.56 0.95
CA GLU A 1052 34.96 -5.12 1.49
C GLU A 1052 33.77 -5.63 0.65
N ARG A 1053 32.66 -5.95 1.32
CA ARG A 1053 31.39 -6.39 0.73
C ARG A 1053 30.76 -5.35 -0.19
N GLY A 1054 30.73 -5.63 -1.49
CA GLY A 1054 30.08 -4.82 -2.53
C GLY A 1054 31.04 -4.24 -3.58
N THR A 1055 32.36 -4.41 -3.44
CA THR A 1055 33.36 -4.06 -4.47
C THR A 1055 33.35 -4.98 -5.69
N ARG A 1056 32.79 -6.20 -5.54
CA ARG A 1056 32.65 -7.17 -6.64
C ARG A 1056 31.21 -7.66 -6.70
N TRP A 1057 30.71 -7.93 -7.91
CA TRP A 1057 29.43 -8.61 -8.08
C TRP A 1057 29.53 -10.05 -7.51
N PRO A 1058 28.46 -10.61 -6.92
CA PRO A 1058 28.43 -12.02 -6.51
C PRO A 1058 28.74 -12.96 -7.68
N ALA A 1059 29.12 -14.21 -7.38
CA ALA A 1059 29.24 -15.22 -8.44
C ALA A 1059 27.88 -15.42 -9.17
N HIS A 1060 27.90 -15.92 -10.39
CA HIS A 1060 26.65 -16.25 -11.09
C HIS A 1060 25.88 -17.37 -10.37
N TRP A 1061 24.55 -17.36 -10.49
CA TRP A 1061 23.70 -18.48 -10.07
C TRP A 1061 23.90 -19.67 -11.03
N PRO A 1062 23.94 -20.93 -10.56
CA PRO A 1062 23.76 -21.38 -9.16
C PRO A 1062 25.02 -21.28 -8.27
N ASN A 1063 26.20 -21.03 -8.85
CA ASN A 1063 27.50 -21.15 -8.15
C ASN A 1063 27.62 -20.28 -6.88
N ARG A 1064 26.94 -19.12 -6.79
CA ARG A 1064 26.89 -18.30 -5.56
C ARG A 1064 26.31 -19.02 -4.33
N LEU A 1065 25.47 -20.05 -4.51
CA LEU A 1065 24.86 -20.77 -3.40
C LEU A 1065 25.87 -21.53 -2.52
N GLN A 1066 26.94 -22.05 -3.14
CA GLN A 1066 27.96 -22.89 -2.51
C GLN A 1066 29.32 -22.19 -2.39
N LYS A 1067 29.56 -21.11 -3.14
CA LYS A 1067 30.82 -20.35 -3.08
C LYS A 1067 30.79 -19.36 -1.92
N ALA A 1068 31.70 -19.53 -0.95
CA ALA A 1068 31.92 -18.55 0.12
C ALA A 1068 32.18 -17.15 -0.46
N PRO A 1069 31.57 -16.07 0.11
CA PRO A 1069 31.79 -14.72 -0.38
C PRO A 1069 33.26 -14.29 -0.30
N TYR A 1070 33.71 -13.53 -1.30
CA TYR A 1070 35.12 -13.12 -1.44
C TYR A 1070 35.65 -12.23 -0.31
N TRP A 1071 34.74 -11.63 0.47
CA TRP A 1071 35.01 -10.72 1.58
C TRP A 1071 35.01 -11.41 2.96
N LEU A 1072 34.72 -12.71 3.03
CA LEU A 1072 34.92 -13.46 4.28
C LEU A 1072 36.41 -13.64 4.53
N ASN A 1073 36.90 -13.07 5.63
CA ASN A 1073 38.31 -13.12 5.98
C ASN A 1073 38.68 -14.48 6.60
N ARG A 1074 39.82 -15.06 6.20
CA ARG A 1074 40.36 -16.30 6.79
C ARG A 1074 40.91 -16.12 8.21
N THR A 1075 41.29 -14.90 8.61
CA THR A 1075 41.73 -14.62 9.99
C THR A 1075 40.56 -14.29 10.92
N GLN A 1076 39.33 -14.18 10.39
CA GLN A 1076 38.12 -14.03 11.20
C GLN A 1076 37.56 -15.41 11.51
N MET A 1077 37.30 -15.67 12.79
CA MET A 1077 36.58 -16.85 13.23
C MET A 1077 35.09 -16.70 12.90
N GLY A 1078 34.52 -17.76 12.33
CA GLY A 1078 33.09 -17.91 12.07
C GLY A 1078 32.31 -18.35 13.31
N ILE A 1079 31.02 -18.59 13.12
CA ILE A 1079 30.05 -18.87 14.18
C ILE A 1079 30.34 -20.19 14.91
N TYR A 1080 30.85 -21.20 14.22
CA TYR A 1080 31.17 -22.52 14.80
C TYR A 1080 32.68 -22.72 15.02
N GLY A 1081 33.42 -21.64 15.30
CA GLY A 1081 34.81 -21.71 15.76
C GLY A 1081 35.83 -22.10 14.69
N LYS A 1082 35.55 -21.86 13.40
CA LYS A 1082 36.45 -22.14 12.27
C LYS A 1082 36.68 -20.88 11.44
N PRO A 1083 37.77 -20.77 10.65
CA PRO A 1083 37.97 -19.66 9.71
C PRO A 1083 36.72 -19.42 8.85
N ALA A 1084 36.17 -18.20 8.84
CA ALA A 1084 34.81 -17.93 8.34
C ALA A 1084 34.48 -18.50 6.93
N PRO A 1085 35.40 -18.50 5.92
CA PRO A 1085 35.15 -19.15 4.63
C PRO A 1085 35.02 -20.68 4.70
N GLN A 1086 35.72 -21.34 5.63
CA GLN A 1086 35.60 -22.77 5.89
C GLN A 1086 34.32 -23.06 6.69
N ASP A 1087 33.99 -22.20 7.65
CA ASP A 1087 32.82 -22.34 8.51
C ASP A 1087 31.52 -22.30 7.71
N PHE A 1088 31.41 -21.34 6.77
CA PHE A 1088 30.36 -21.27 5.75
C PHE A 1088 30.19 -22.58 4.94
N LEU A 1089 31.29 -23.25 4.60
CA LEU A 1089 31.26 -24.51 3.85
C LEU A 1089 30.82 -25.68 4.75
N LYS A 1090 31.26 -25.70 6.01
CA LYS A 1090 30.87 -26.74 6.99
C LYS A 1090 29.43 -26.60 7.46
N ASP A 1091 28.88 -25.39 7.57
CA ASP A 1091 27.43 -25.14 7.66
C ASP A 1091 26.68 -25.80 6.51
N TYR A 1092 27.12 -25.57 5.26
CA TYR A 1092 26.45 -26.14 4.10
C TYR A 1092 26.53 -27.68 4.03
N GLU A 1093 27.69 -28.26 4.32
CA GLU A 1093 27.86 -29.71 4.44
C GLU A 1093 26.98 -30.30 5.54
N HIS A 1094 26.93 -29.65 6.72
CA HIS A 1094 26.12 -30.06 7.86
C HIS A 1094 24.63 -30.08 7.51
N TRP A 1095 24.10 -28.97 6.99
CA TRP A 1095 22.69 -28.87 6.63
C TRP A 1095 22.30 -29.78 5.48
N THR A 1096 23.16 -29.93 4.46
CA THR A 1096 22.94 -30.90 3.37
C THR A 1096 22.81 -32.33 3.92
N ARG A 1097 23.67 -32.71 4.87
CA ARG A 1097 23.63 -34.01 5.55
C ARG A 1097 22.40 -34.18 6.45
N VAL A 1098 22.05 -33.17 7.26
CA VAL A 1098 20.89 -33.21 8.17
C VAL A 1098 19.58 -33.31 7.38
N VAL A 1099 19.40 -32.44 6.38
CA VAL A 1099 18.18 -32.41 5.56
C VAL A 1099 18.03 -33.74 4.80
N SER A 1100 19.07 -34.20 4.10
CA SER A 1100 18.99 -35.42 3.28
C SER A 1100 18.84 -36.71 4.08
N LYS A 1101 19.51 -36.86 5.23
CA LYS A 1101 19.51 -38.12 6.01
C LYS A 1101 18.45 -38.19 7.10
N LEU A 1102 18.03 -37.05 7.67
CA LEU A 1102 17.08 -37.01 8.78
C LEU A 1102 15.73 -36.43 8.36
N TYR A 1103 15.71 -35.24 7.74
CA TYR A 1103 14.46 -34.52 7.53
C TYR A 1103 13.62 -35.04 6.34
N MET A 1104 14.25 -35.62 5.31
CA MET A 1104 13.54 -36.17 4.15
C MET A 1104 12.67 -37.40 4.47
N SER A 1105 13.03 -38.20 5.48
CA SER A 1105 12.34 -39.48 5.78
C SER A 1105 12.06 -39.73 7.26
N GLY A 1106 12.80 -39.14 8.19
CA GLY A 1106 12.71 -39.45 9.63
C GLY A 1106 11.66 -38.64 10.41
N LEU A 1107 11.18 -37.50 9.88
CA LEU A 1107 10.31 -36.56 10.62
C LEU A 1107 8.82 -36.62 10.25
N GLY A 1108 8.39 -37.58 9.40
CA GLY A 1108 6.99 -37.66 8.96
C GLY A 1108 6.50 -36.41 8.21
N ILE A 1109 7.40 -35.72 7.50
CA ILE A 1109 7.10 -34.49 6.75
C ILE A 1109 6.79 -34.86 5.30
N SER A 1110 5.57 -34.60 4.86
CA SER A 1110 5.18 -34.73 3.45
C SER A 1110 5.64 -33.48 2.68
N TRP A 1111 6.90 -33.49 2.24
CA TRP A 1111 7.56 -32.36 1.57
C TRP A 1111 6.85 -31.87 0.30
N SER A 1112 6.00 -32.70 -0.32
CA SER A 1112 5.12 -32.29 -1.43
C SER A 1112 4.02 -31.29 -1.04
N ASN A 1113 3.73 -31.17 0.26
CA ASN A 1113 2.72 -30.26 0.81
C ASN A 1113 3.35 -29.01 1.46
N VAL A 1114 4.67 -28.87 1.43
CA VAL A 1114 5.40 -27.73 2.00
C VAL A 1114 5.79 -26.77 0.88
N ARG A 1115 5.52 -25.47 1.05
CA ARG A 1115 5.88 -24.42 0.07
C ARG A 1115 6.50 -23.20 0.74
N ASN A 1116 5.86 -22.67 1.78
CA ASN A 1116 6.29 -21.53 2.57
C ASN A 1116 7.04 -22.03 3.81
N VAL A 1117 8.37 -21.91 3.80
CA VAL A 1117 9.24 -22.29 4.93
C VAL A 1117 9.81 -21.05 5.60
N MET A 1118 10.04 -21.11 6.90
CA MET A 1118 10.86 -20.13 7.61
C MET A 1118 11.93 -20.86 8.44
N ASP A 1119 13.16 -20.37 8.33
CA ASP A 1119 14.25 -20.69 9.24
C ASP A 1119 14.32 -19.56 10.28
N MET A 1120 13.78 -19.83 11.48
CA MET A 1120 13.57 -18.83 12.54
C MET A 1120 14.88 -18.31 13.13
N ARG A 1121 15.98 -19.06 12.95
CA ARG A 1121 17.33 -18.70 13.35
C ARG A 1121 18.34 -19.20 12.32
N ALA A 1122 18.35 -18.52 11.18
CA ALA A 1122 19.30 -18.78 10.11
C ALA A 1122 20.71 -18.27 10.49
N VAL A 1123 21.73 -19.08 10.21
CA VAL A 1123 23.15 -18.67 10.32
C VAL A 1123 23.67 -18.30 8.93
N TYR A 1124 24.44 -19.15 8.25
CA TYR A 1124 24.87 -18.86 6.88
C TYR A 1124 23.79 -19.21 5.82
N GLY A 1125 22.55 -19.51 6.23
CA GLY A 1125 21.47 -19.97 5.35
C GLY A 1125 21.66 -21.38 4.80
N GLY A 1126 22.45 -22.23 5.46
CA GLY A 1126 22.75 -23.59 5.01
C GLY A 1126 21.53 -24.49 4.89
N PHE A 1127 20.58 -24.38 5.81
CA PHE A 1127 19.29 -25.09 5.76
C PHE A 1127 18.52 -24.76 4.47
N ALA A 1128 18.36 -23.46 4.16
CA ALA A 1128 17.73 -23.02 2.93
C ALA A 1128 18.52 -23.44 1.66
N ALA A 1129 19.86 -23.46 1.73
CA ALA A 1129 20.70 -23.93 0.64
C ALA A 1129 20.64 -25.46 0.43
N ALA A 1130 20.38 -26.24 1.49
CA ALA A 1130 20.16 -27.69 1.42
C ALA A 1130 18.78 -28.05 0.84
N LEU A 1131 17.79 -27.16 0.95
CA LEU A 1131 16.45 -27.31 0.37
C LEU A 1131 16.34 -26.90 -1.11
N LYS A 1132 17.44 -26.47 -1.76
CA LYS A 1132 17.44 -25.83 -3.10
C LYS A 1132 16.69 -26.60 -4.20
N ASP A 1133 16.72 -27.94 -4.14
CA ASP A 1133 16.19 -28.83 -5.18
C ASP A 1133 14.69 -29.13 -4.96
N ILE A 1134 14.16 -28.78 -3.78
CA ILE A 1134 12.74 -28.85 -3.43
C ILE A 1134 12.10 -27.52 -3.82
N LYS A 1135 10.87 -27.54 -4.36
CA LYS A 1135 10.17 -26.32 -4.83
C LYS A 1135 9.52 -25.51 -3.69
N VAL A 1136 10.26 -25.32 -2.60
CA VAL A 1136 9.95 -24.40 -1.49
C VAL A 1136 10.56 -23.01 -1.72
N TRP A 1137 10.23 -22.06 -0.84
CA TRP A 1137 11.06 -20.89 -0.54
C TRP A 1137 11.23 -20.78 0.97
N VAL A 1138 12.34 -20.18 1.43
CA VAL A 1138 12.68 -20.06 2.85
C VAL A 1138 12.87 -18.59 3.23
N MET A 1139 12.08 -18.11 4.20
CA MET A 1139 12.40 -16.89 4.93
C MET A 1139 13.54 -17.21 5.90
N ASN A 1140 14.74 -16.68 5.65
CA ASN A 1140 15.86 -16.82 6.58
C ASN A 1140 15.81 -15.66 7.59
N VAL A 1141 15.62 -15.96 8.87
CA VAL A 1141 15.53 -14.95 9.93
C VAL A 1141 16.85 -14.90 10.70
N VAL A 1142 17.47 -13.72 10.76
CA VAL A 1142 18.70 -13.50 11.55
C VAL A 1142 18.34 -12.65 12.77
N ASN A 1143 18.72 -13.10 13.96
CA ASN A 1143 18.30 -12.47 15.22
C ASN A 1143 19.24 -11.33 15.60
N LEU A 1144 18.70 -10.29 16.26
CA LEU A 1144 19.45 -9.08 16.62
C LEU A 1144 20.57 -9.31 17.65
N ASP A 1145 20.41 -10.36 18.45
CA ASP A 1145 21.36 -10.88 19.44
C ASP A 1145 22.33 -11.92 18.84
N SER A 1146 22.29 -12.13 17.52
CA SER A 1146 23.19 -13.01 16.78
C SER A 1146 24.11 -12.22 15.82
N PRO A 1147 25.32 -12.70 15.50
CA PRO A 1147 26.23 -11.97 14.62
C PRO A 1147 25.65 -11.80 13.21
N ASP A 1148 25.92 -10.64 12.59
CA ASP A 1148 25.32 -10.26 11.30
C ASP A 1148 25.78 -11.17 10.14
N THR A 1149 24.98 -12.19 9.89
CA THR A 1149 25.16 -13.17 8.81
C THR A 1149 24.20 -12.93 7.64
N LEU A 1150 23.20 -12.05 7.77
CA LEU A 1150 22.20 -11.84 6.74
C LEU A 1150 22.78 -11.36 5.39
N PRO A 1151 23.80 -10.47 5.34
CA PRO A 1151 24.48 -10.15 4.09
C PRO A 1151 25.08 -11.36 3.38
N ILE A 1152 25.53 -12.38 4.12
CA ILE A 1152 26.10 -13.62 3.57
C ILE A 1152 24.98 -14.44 2.91
N ILE A 1153 23.81 -14.55 3.54
CA ILE A 1153 22.62 -15.20 2.97
C ILE A 1153 22.23 -14.55 1.63
N TYR A 1154 22.27 -13.22 1.56
CA TYR A 1154 22.04 -12.48 0.32
C TYR A 1154 23.17 -12.66 -0.72
N GLU A 1155 24.44 -12.79 -0.32
CA GLU A 1155 25.52 -13.20 -1.24
C GLU A 1155 25.23 -14.57 -1.85
N ARG A 1156 24.72 -15.54 -1.08
CA ARG A 1156 24.36 -16.89 -1.55
C ARG A 1156 23.26 -16.91 -2.61
N GLY A 1157 22.55 -15.80 -2.85
CA GLY A 1157 21.40 -15.77 -3.74
C GLY A 1157 20.12 -16.31 -3.09
N LEU A 1158 20.05 -16.20 -1.77
CA LEU A 1158 18.86 -16.39 -0.94
C LEU A 1158 18.37 -15.02 -0.45
N PHE A 1159 17.26 -14.97 0.29
CA PHE A 1159 16.81 -13.76 0.99
C PHE A 1159 16.50 -14.06 2.46
N GLY A 1160 16.33 -12.99 3.23
CA GLY A 1160 15.96 -13.04 4.64
C GLY A 1160 15.73 -11.65 5.21
N MET A 1161 15.48 -11.57 6.52
CA MET A 1161 15.31 -10.31 7.24
C MET A 1161 15.77 -10.45 8.69
N TYR A 1162 16.09 -9.31 9.31
CA TYR A 1162 16.35 -9.27 10.74
C TYR A 1162 15.04 -9.34 11.53
N HIS A 1163 15.05 -9.98 12.71
CA HIS A 1163 13.90 -9.99 13.62
C HIS A 1163 14.29 -10.32 15.06
N ASP A 1164 13.63 -9.68 16.03
CA ASP A 1164 13.61 -10.11 17.42
C ASP A 1164 12.32 -10.89 17.72
N TRP A 1165 12.44 -12.16 18.13
CA TRP A 1165 11.30 -13.02 18.42
C TRP A 1165 10.58 -12.69 19.74
N CYS A 1166 11.11 -11.78 20.55
CA CYS A 1166 10.35 -11.17 21.63
C CYS A 1166 9.27 -10.18 21.11
N GLU A 1167 9.26 -9.84 19.81
CA GLU A 1167 8.16 -9.15 19.10
C GLU A 1167 7.43 -10.09 18.13
N SER A 1168 6.19 -9.79 17.75
CA SER A 1168 5.47 -10.52 16.68
C SER A 1168 6.02 -10.23 15.28
N PHE A 1169 5.97 -11.21 14.37
CA PHE A 1169 6.50 -11.13 13.01
C PHE A 1169 5.59 -10.30 12.07
N SER A 1170 6.18 -9.56 11.12
CA SER A 1170 5.47 -8.76 10.10
C SER A 1170 4.83 -9.60 8.97
N THR A 1171 4.01 -10.57 9.34
CA THR A 1171 3.29 -11.49 8.45
C THR A 1171 1.85 -11.69 8.92
N TYR A 1172 0.98 -12.06 7.98
CA TYR A 1172 -0.40 -12.44 8.28
C TYR A 1172 -0.46 -13.77 9.06
N PRO A 1173 -1.51 -14.01 9.85
CA PRO A 1173 -1.74 -15.33 10.43
C PRO A 1173 -1.83 -16.43 9.38
N ARG A 1174 -1.47 -17.67 9.74
CA ARG A 1174 -1.53 -18.87 8.88
C ARG A 1174 -0.74 -18.70 7.57
N SER A 1175 0.47 -18.17 7.63
CA SER A 1175 1.32 -17.91 6.45
C SER A 1175 2.24 -19.07 6.07
N TYR A 1176 2.81 -19.79 7.04
CA TYR A 1176 3.89 -20.76 6.81
C TYR A 1176 3.42 -22.22 6.98
N ASP A 1177 3.94 -23.10 6.13
CA ASP A 1177 3.69 -24.55 6.17
C ASP A 1177 4.68 -25.28 7.10
N LEU A 1178 5.91 -24.73 7.22
CA LEU A 1178 6.99 -25.28 8.03
C LEU A 1178 7.79 -24.15 8.69
N LEU A 1179 7.92 -24.21 10.01
CA LEU A 1179 8.96 -23.48 10.74
C LEU A 1179 10.10 -24.42 11.11
N HIS A 1180 11.31 -23.90 11.09
CA HIS A 1180 12.53 -24.55 11.55
C HIS A 1180 13.23 -23.64 12.56
N ALA A 1181 13.62 -24.20 13.70
CA ALA A 1181 14.37 -23.51 14.75
C ALA A 1181 15.57 -24.36 15.17
N ASP A 1182 16.76 -23.76 15.20
CA ASP A 1182 18.00 -24.38 15.67
C ASP A 1182 18.66 -23.48 16.72
N HIS A 1183 18.76 -23.97 17.95
CA HIS A 1183 19.31 -23.30 19.14
C HIS A 1183 18.75 -21.87 19.32
N LEU A 1184 17.42 -21.79 19.40
CA LEU A 1184 16.65 -20.55 19.47
C LEU A 1184 15.93 -20.42 20.83
N PHE A 1185 15.21 -21.46 21.27
CA PHE A 1185 14.34 -21.35 22.44
C PHE A 1185 15.17 -21.20 23.73
N SER A 1186 16.27 -21.95 23.86
CA SER A 1186 17.20 -21.80 25.00
C SER A 1186 17.82 -20.39 25.08
N LYS A 1187 17.82 -19.63 23.98
CA LYS A 1187 18.32 -18.25 23.92
C LYS A 1187 17.23 -17.22 24.20
N LEU A 1188 16.00 -17.49 23.73
CA LEU A 1188 14.85 -16.63 24.00
C LEU A 1188 14.41 -16.71 25.47
N GLU A 1189 14.45 -17.87 26.12
CA GLU A 1189 14.18 -18.02 27.57
C GLU A 1189 14.98 -17.04 28.44
N LYS A 1190 16.22 -16.74 28.02
CA LYS A 1190 17.16 -15.85 28.70
C LYS A 1190 16.85 -14.36 28.45
N ARG A 1191 15.83 -14.03 27.64
CA ARG A 1191 15.43 -12.67 27.22
C ARG A 1191 13.93 -12.37 27.38
N CYS A 1192 13.05 -13.32 27.10
CA CYS A 1192 11.60 -13.18 27.18
C CYS A 1192 10.90 -14.55 27.39
N LYS A 1193 9.66 -14.53 27.90
CA LYS A 1193 8.86 -15.73 28.16
C LYS A 1193 8.58 -16.48 26.85
N LEU A 1194 8.66 -17.80 26.82
CA LEU A 1194 8.35 -18.58 25.62
C LEU A 1194 6.85 -18.61 25.27
N GLN A 1195 5.94 -18.42 26.24
CA GLN A 1195 4.50 -18.51 25.99
C GLN A 1195 4.00 -17.53 24.87
N PRO A 1196 4.35 -16.23 24.86
CA PRO A 1196 4.13 -15.36 23.70
C PRO A 1196 4.79 -15.82 22.40
N VAL A 1197 6.01 -16.36 22.45
CA VAL A 1197 6.72 -16.86 21.26
C VAL A 1197 5.97 -18.05 20.64
N LEU A 1198 5.45 -18.96 21.47
CA LEU A 1198 4.64 -20.09 21.01
C LEU A 1198 3.24 -19.66 20.53
N ALA A 1199 2.67 -18.59 21.08
CA ALA A 1199 1.46 -17.97 20.53
C ALA A 1199 1.70 -17.34 19.15
N GLU A 1200 2.85 -16.70 18.93
CA GLU A 1200 3.27 -16.17 17.63
C GLU A 1200 3.55 -17.30 16.62
N VAL A 1201 4.23 -18.38 17.05
CA VAL A 1201 4.41 -19.61 16.25
C VAL A 1201 3.06 -20.18 15.81
N ASP A 1202 2.09 -20.32 16.72
CA ASP A 1202 0.74 -20.76 16.33
C ASP A 1202 0.06 -19.74 15.42
N ARG A 1203 0.20 -18.43 15.67
CA ARG A 1203 -0.36 -17.39 14.80
C ARG A 1203 0.13 -17.54 13.36
N ILE A 1204 1.44 -17.72 13.12
CA ILE A 1204 2.01 -17.73 11.77
C ILE A 1204 1.93 -19.09 11.07
N VAL A 1205 1.79 -20.21 11.80
CA VAL A 1205 1.68 -21.56 11.22
C VAL A 1205 0.26 -21.90 10.77
N ARG A 1206 0.18 -22.47 9.57
CA ARG A 1206 -1.05 -23.00 8.95
C ARG A 1206 -1.56 -24.24 9.71
N PRO A 1207 -2.87 -24.46 9.88
CA PRO A 1207 -3.39 -25.74 10.36
C PRO A 1207 -2.94 -26.90 9.46
N GLY A 1208 -2.41 -27.97 10.05
CA GLY A 1208 -1.69 -29.05 9.36
C GLY A 1208 -0.23 -28.75 9.00
N GLY A 1209 0.24 -27.51 9.20
CA GLY A 1209 1.65 -27.12 9.11
C GLY A 1209 2.47 -27.64 10.30
N LYS A 1210 3.80 -27.55 10.19
CA LYS A 1210 4.73 -28.21 11.12
C LYS A 1210 5.78 -27.26 11.71
N LEU A 1211 6.32 -27.67 12.86
CA LEU A 1211 7.50 -27.09 13.50
C LEU A 1211 8.56 -28.19 13.62
N ILE A 1212 9.81 -27.84 13.32
CA ILE A 1212 11.00 -28.60 13.70
C ILE A 1212 11.78 -27.72 14.69
N VAL A 1213 12.16 -28.28 15.84
CA VAL A 1213 13.06 -27.63 16.79
C VAL A 1213 14.27 -28.53 17.02
N ARG A 1214 15.47 -27.96 16.99
CA ARG A 1214 16.69 -28.54 17.54
C ARG A 1214 17.22 -27.56 18.58
N ASP A 1215 17.38 -27.99 19.82
CA ASP A 1215 17.73 -27.10 20.93
C ASP A 1215 18.30 -27.89 22.13
N GLU A 1216 18.65 -27.18 23.19
CA GLU A 1216 18.96 -27.76 24.51
C GLU A 1216 17.75 -28.57 25.04
N SER A 1217 17.99 -29.69 25.72
CA SER A 1217 16.93 -30.65 26.09
C SER A 1217 15.86 -30.06 27.03
N ASP A 1218 16.24 -29.15 27.93
CA ASP A 1218 15.31 -28.49 28.85
C ASP A 1218 14.35 -27.55 28.11
N ALA A 1219 14.88 -26.78 27.14
CA ALA A 1219 14.11 -25.91 26.24
C ALA A 1219 13.13 -26.71 25.38
N ILE A 1220 13.55 -27.89 24.88
CA ILE A 1220 12.65 -28.83 24.20
C ILE A 1220 11.54 -29.32 25.13
N GLY A 1221 11.81 -29.52 26.42
CA GLY A 1221 10.81 -29.86 27.42
C GLY A 1221 9.74 -28.78 27.62
N GLU A 1222 10.13 -27.50 27.78
CA GLU A 1222 9.15 -26.40 27.87
C GLU A 1222 8.35 -26.24 26.57
N VAL A 1223 9.02 -26.25 25.42
CA VAL A 1223 8.38 -26.13 24.10
C VAL A 1223 7.40 -27.28 23.85
N GLU A 1224 7.74 -28.53 24.20
CA GLU A 1224 6.84 -29.67 24.06
C GLU A 1224 5.59 -29.54 24.95
N ASN A 1225 5.74 -29.07 26.20
CA ASN A 1225 4.62 -28.83 27.10
C ASN A 1225 3.71 -27.69 26.61
N LEU A 1226 4.28 -26.58 26.12
CA LEU A 1226 3.53 -25.49 25.49
C LEU A 1226 2.75 -25.99 24.26
N LEU A 1227 3.39 -26.73 23.35
CA LEU A 1227 2.74 -27.29 22.15
C LEU A 1227 1.62 -28.29 22.48
N LYS A 1228 1.82 -29.15 23.50
CA LYS A 1228 0.77 -30.04 24.01
C LYS A 1228 -0.42 -29.26 24.57
N SER A 1229 -0.18 -28.18 25.31
CA SER A 1229 -1.24 -27.30 25.82
C SER A 1229 -1.99 -26.53 24.71
N LEU A 1230 -1.37 -26.37 23.53
CA LEU A 1230 -1.98 -25.84 22.30
C LEU A 1230 -2.68 -26.93 21.46
N HIS A 1231 -2.76 -28.18 21.94
CA HIS A 1231 -3.27 -29.35 21.22
C HIS A 1231 -2.57 -29.61 19.86
N TRP A 1232 -1.27 -29.33 19.76
CA TRP A 1232 -0.45 -29.77 18.62
C TRP A 1232 -0.10 -31.26 18.76
N GLU A 1233 0.04 -31.94 17.62
CA GLU A 1233 0.45 -33.34 17.54
C GLU A 1233 1.98 -33.44 17.52
N VAL A 1234 2.58 -33.87 18.62
CA VAL A 1234 4.02 -34.15 18.70
C VAL A 1234 4.29 -35.53 18.11
N HIS A 1235 5.06 -35.58 17.01
CA HIS A 1235 5.33 -36.81 16.27
C HIS A 1235 6.65 -37.48 16.63
N LEU A 1236 7.65 -36.69 17.03
CA LEU A 1236 8.97 -37.17 17.40
C LEU A 1236 9.57 -36.23 18.45
N THR A 1237 10.05 -36.80 19.54
CA THR A 1237 11.00 -36.17 20.46
C THR A 1237 12.17 -37.13 20.64
N PHE A 1238 13.38 -36.63 20.51
CA PHE A 1238 14.62 -37.37 20.78
C PHE A 1238 15.60 -36.44 21.48
N SER A 1239 16.18 -36.87 22.59
CA SER A 1239 17.25 -36.16 23.31
C SER A 1239 18.43 -37.11 23.46
N LYS A 1240 19.65 -36.59 23.24
CA LYS A 1240 20.90 -37.31 23.44
C LYS A 1240 22.05 -36.31 23.58
N ASP A 1241 22.93 -36.53 24.55
CA ASP A 1241 24.12 -35.69 24.80
C ASP A 1241 23.76 -34.19 25.00
N GLN A 1242 22.71 -33.94 25.80
CA GLN A 1242 22.10 -32.62 26.11
C GLN A 1242 21.41 -31.87 24.95
N GLU A 1243 21.76 -32.12 23.68
CA GLU A 1243 20.94 -31.69 22.53
C GLU A 1243 19.68 -32.56 22.35
N GLY A 1244 18.68 -32.02 21.66
CA GLY A 1244 17.55 -32.81 21.17
C GLY A 1244 16.98 -32.33 19.83
N ILE A 1245 15.97 -33.07 19.36
CA ILE A 1245 15.12 -32.71 18.22
C ILE A 1245 13.66 -33.03 18.53
N LEU A 1246 12.79 -32.07 18.21
CA LEU A 1246 11.34 -32.13 18.34
C LEU A 1246 10.71 -31.88 16.97
N SER A 1247 9.69 -32.66 16.60
CA SER A 1247 8.83 -32.35 15.46
C SER A 1247 7.35 -32.45 15.82
N ALA A 1248 6.62 -31.37 15.57
CA ALA A 1248 5.21 -31.24 15.90
C ALA A 1248 4.40 -30.71 14.70
N GLN A 1249 3.11 -31.03 14.68
CA GLN A 1249 2.15 -30.61 13.65
C GLN A 1249 0.95 -29.89 14.29
N LYS A 1250 0.59 -28.75 13.72
CA LYS A 1250 -0.51 -27.91 14.22
C LYS A 1250 -1.87 -28.53 13.89
N GLY A 1251 -2.74 -28.63 14.89
CA GLY A 1251 -4.14 -29.01 14.71
C GLY A 1251 -5.06 -27.84 14.31
N ASP A 1252 -6.34 -28.14 14.06
CA ASP A 1252 -7.38 -27.14 13.81
C ASP A 1252 -8.00 -26.57 15.11
N TRP A 1253 -7.48 -26.94 16.29
CA TRP A 1253 -8.05 -26.61 17.60
C TRP A 1253 -7.94 -25.11 17.96
N ARG A 1254 -8.95 -24.63 18.68
CA ARG A 1254 -9.04 -23.31 19.28
C ARG A 1254 -9.83 -23.34 20.60
N PRO A 1255 -9.47 -22.51 21.60
CA PRO A 1255 -10.27 -22.33 22.81
C PRO A 1255 -11.60 -21.63 22.50
N THR A 1256 -12.59 -21.83 23.36
CA THR A 1256 -13.93 -21.23 23.24
C THR A 1256 -14.03 -19.86 23.92
N ALA A 1257 -13.24 -19.62 24.96
CA ALA A 1257 -13.21 -18.35 25.69
C ALA A 1257 -12.31 -17.31 25.00
N TYR A 1258 -12.82 -16.08 24.89
CA TYR A 1258 -12.03 -14.91 24.49
C TYR A 1258 -11.27 -14.33 25.69
N GLN A 1259 -10.14 -13.68 25.43
CA GLN A 1259 -9.42 -12.92 26.43
C GLN A 1259 -10.27 -11.72 26.88
N ALA A 1260 -10.22 -11.38 28.17
CA ALA A 1260 -10.84 -10.16 28.67
C ALA A 1260 -10.30 -8.93 27.91
N SER A 1261 -11.18 -7.99 27.56
CA SER A 1261 -10.80 -6.76 26.87
C SER A 1261 -10.01 -5.83 27.78
N ILE A 1262 -8.80 -5.43 27.35
CA ILE A 1262 -7.83 -4.59 28.09
C ILE A 1262 -7.78 -3.19 27.50
#